data_AF-A0A1E3IXU9-F1
#
_entry.id   AF-A0A1E3IXU9-F1
#
_cell.length_a   1.000
_cell.length_b   1.000
_cell.length_c   1.000
_cell.angle_alpha   90.00
_cell.angle_beta   90.00
_cell.angle_gamma   90.00
#
_symmetry.space_group_name_H-M   'P 1'
#
loop_
_entity.id
_entity.type
_entity.pdbx_description
1 polymer ?
#
loop_
_entity_poly.entity_id
_entity_poly.type
_entity_poly.pdbx_seq_one_letter_code
_entity_poly.pdbx_strand_id
1 'polypeptide(L)'
;MPAPLNSPPRGQRSSSNGGLLHSIIDTIPTPITSLFTSPKVGTVLLEGDESPFGEGKGLDGGLVPKRVELRVGGMTCGACVASIESSLKQPGICTVQISLLAERGVVEYDPSFIRDNGQTWTDDLIAEEVEDIGFEATVVEKSEVEEVELRVYGLENPSVVTNLLERTGSIAGVHSAICPPPYTHLALSHSPLLASLRVIVDTLSAAFPALNFLPVSSNNDSQIASLQKHKEAALWRRTFFTSLFFAVPVFVIGMLAMYLPTWLMGWTMWKIVTGVYLGDLVCLGLTIPVQCWLARRFYTNAWKSVKHGSATMDVLVVLGTSSAFSYSVCAMFFAMFSDDDEYRPQTFFDTSTMLITFVSLGRFMENVAKGKTSAALTDLLSLTPSSATIYVDPPTEGELPNSTDPTRKIPTELVEVGDVVLLVPGEKIPADGNVLTGSTSVDESMVTGEALPITKKANSQVIGGTVNGLGTITFRVTRAGADTALSQIVKLVEDAQTSKAPIQAFADRIAGIFVPIVITLSLLTFAGWMVISLCTSSDNLPGAFHSPGVGKFGVCLKLCISVVVVACPCALGLSTPTAVMVGTGVGAKNGILIKGGKALEACKDVKRVVLDKTGTVTEGKMALTAVAWVGKDVLGQSALDTAATLSMTTAASPLQRHTVLSLLALAEARSEHPLGVAVAADGREVLSKAGLSPPNGEVVELESHTGQGLEALVKLSGGAVQERIRVGKAGFVLDSDSKSSEAFTENQPTMPEEILEFEQEQMNLARTVIFVSIVRPTGSVPVLALALSDSPKATSAQAIRAFKAMGIKVTMLTGDATATAQAIARQVGIDEDEVYSGVSPQGKARIVKDLGEMGGGVAMVGDGINDSPALVAASLGIALASGTSVAMEAADVVLMRSDLLDVVAAIDLGQQIFKKIKANLVWACCYNVLMIPLAMGVLLPWGIHLHPMMAAAAMASSSVSVVMSSLTLRWWTRPISSISPKDSYQGAQSGYTSLILDAKDAVLNAVDGIVQFAGNKLPILQRFTGGRRGSAMSTAEYEAIPLDRAHTPGSYEV
;
A
#
# COMPACT_ATOMS: atom_id res chain seq x y z
N MET A 1 47.08 -52.90 -35.59
CA MET A 1 47.95 -53.08 -36.76
C MET A 1 47.31 -54.08 -37.71
N PRO A 2 47.36 -53.90 -39.04
CA PRO A 2 47.07 -52.68 -39.80
C PRO A 2 46.06 -52.94 -40.96
N ALA A 3 45.61 -51.85 -41.59
CA ALA A 3 45.04 -51.78 -42.95
C ALA A 3 46.10 -52.21 -44.02
N PRO A 4 45.86 -52.28 -45.36
CA PRO A 4 45.30 -51.20 -46.24
C PRO A 4 44.47 -51.74 -47.46
N LEU A 5 43.79 -50.98 -48.35
CA LEU A 5 44.28 -50.13 -49.46
C LEU A 5 43.09 -49.54 -50.30
N ASN A 6 43.16 -48.24 -50.66
CA ASN A 6 42.75 -47.48 -51.88
C ASN A 6 41.46 -47.79 -52.70
N SER A 7 40.74 -46.88 -53.40
CA SER A 7 40.44 -45.43 -53.48
C SER A 7 39.39 -45.23 -54.66
N PRO A 8 38.91 -44.03 -55.10
CA PRO A 8 37.49 -43.59 -55.28
C PRO A 8 37.05 -43.50 -56.80
N PRO A 9 36.00 -42.75 -57.31
CA PRO A 9 35.18 -41.64 -56.74
C PRO A 9 33.68 -41.47 -57.17
N ARG A 10 33.09 -40.36 -56.66
CA ARG A 10 31.96 -39.51 -57.13
C ARG A 10 30.54 -39.68 -56.52
N GLY A 11 30.08 -38.60 -55.88
CA GLY A 11 28.70 -38.08 -56.05
C GLY A 11 27.82 -37.89 -54.81
N GLN A 12 27.92 -36.72 -54.16
CA GLN A 12 26.90 -35.94 -53.41
C GLN A 12 25.82 -36.66 -52.55
N ARG A 13 25.94 -36.55 -51.21
CA ARG A 13 25.05 -35.84 -50.21
C ARG A 13 23.55 -36.13 -50.36
N SER A 14 22.77 -36.56 -49.36
CA SER A 14 22.86 -36.45 -47.89
C SER A 14 22.04 -37.56 -47.19
N SER A 15 22.40 -37.79 -45.93
CA SER A 15 22.08 -38.90 -45.02
C SER A 15 20.60 -39.16 -44.71
N SER A 16 20.28 -40.45 -44.64
CA SER A 16 19.12 -41.05 -43.97
C SER A 16 19.52 -41.61 -42.59
N ASN A 17 18.51 -41.64 -41.71
CA ASN A 17 18.13 -42.70 -40.79
C ASN A 17 18.89 -43.04 -39.49
N GLY A 18 18.04 -43.23 -38.47
CA GLY A 18 18.20 -44.11 -37.31
C GLY A 18 17.90 -43.34 -36.01
N GLY A 19 16.69 -43.32 -35.43
CA GLY A 19 15.62 -44.30 -35.46
C GLY A 19 15.94 -45.44 -34.50
N LEU A 20 15.36 -45.39 -33.28
CA LEU A 20 15.03 -46.48 -32.34
C LEU A 20 15.25 -46.01 -30.89
N LEU A 21 14.20 -45.47 -30.23
CA LEU A 21 13.94 -45.59 -28.77
C LEU A 21 12.70 -44.81 -28.25
N HIS A 22 11.66 -44.57 -29.07
CA HIS A 22 10.46 -43.85 -28.57
C HIS A 22 9.13 -44.44 -29.02
N SER A 23 8.99 -45.76 -28.96
CA SER A 23 7.69 -46.41 -29.00
C SER A 23 7.75 -47.64 -28.10
N ILE A 24 6.78 -47.75 -27.17
CA ILE A 24 6.57 -48.75 -26.10
C ILE A 24 6.65 -48.08 -24.71
N ILE A 25 5.80 -47.09 -24.44
CA ILE A 25 5.15 -46.89 -23.12
C ILE A 25 3.81 -46.18 -23.38
N ASP A 26 2.89 -46.85 -24.05
CA ASP A 26 1.48 -46.46 -24.08
C ASP A 26 0.67 -47.75 -24.25
N THR A 27 0.35 -48.39 -23.13
CA THR A 27 -0.76 -49.36 -22.97
C THR A 27 -0.68 -49.98 -21.57
N ILE A 28 -1.35 -49.39 -20.59
CA ILE A 28 -2.13 -50.01 -19.50
C ILE A 28 -2.88 -48.87 -18.78
N PRO A 29 -4.21 -48.94 -18.62
CA PRO A 29 -4.99 -47.87 -18.02
C PRO A 29 -5.18 -48.09 -16.51
N THR A 30 -4.87 -47.10 -15.66
CA THR A 30 -5.52 -46.93 -14.35
C THR A 30 -5.56 -45.44 -13.94
N PRO A 31 -6.58 -45.02 -13.18
CA PRO A 31 -6.93 -43.62 -12.96
C PRO A 31 -6.25 -43.06 -11.70
N ILE A 32 -5.87 -41.78 -11.73
CA ILE A 32 -5.76 -40.80 -10.63
C ILE A 32 -4.76 -39.74 -11.12
N THR A 33 -5.26 -38.75 -11.84
CA THR A 33 -4.62 -37.43 -12.06
C THR A 33 -5.68 -36.49 -12.66
N SER A 34 -6.68 -36.15 -11.85
CA SER A 34 -7.55 -34.99 -12.10
C SER A 34 -7.69 -34.23 -10.79
N LEU A 35 -6.62 -33.57 -10.35
CA LEU A 35 -6.66 -32.70 -9.16
C LEU A 35 -5.70 -31.49 -9.21
N PHE A 36 -4.91 -31.33 -10.28
CA PHE A 36 -4.04 -30.14 -10.42
C PHE A 36 -4.01 -29.65 -11.86
N THR A 37 -5.11 -29.06 -12.31
CA THR A 37 -5.13 -28.12 -13.44
C THR A 37 -6.05 -26.96 -13.10
N SER A 38 -5.48 -25.75 -13.07
CA SER A 38 -6.14 -24.47 -12.82
C SER A 38 -7.30 -24.23 -13.81
N PRO A 39 -8.45 -23.66 -13.39
CA PRO A 39 -9.55 -23.39 -14.30
C PRO A 39 -9.22 -22.17 -15.16
N LYS A 40 -9.26 -22.39 -16.48
CA LYS A 40 -9.23 -21.33 -17.49
C LYS A 40 -10.42 -20.38 -17.29
N VAL A 41 -10.12 -19.10 -17.19
CA VAL A 41 -11.08 -17.99 -17.18
C VAL A 41 -11.94 -18.06 -18.45
N GLY A 42 -13.25 -18.26 -18.27
CA GLY A 42 -14.25 -18.12 -19.32
C GLY A 42 -14.65 -16.65 -19.45
N THR A 43 -14.28 -16.03 -20.56
CA THR A 43 -14.71 -14.67 -20.91
C THR A 43 -16.19 -14.71 -21.32
N VAL A 44 -17.05 -14.09 -20.51
CA VAL A 44 -18.45 -13.84 -20.85
C VAL A 44 -18.50 -12.65 -21.81
N LEU A 45 -19.02 -12.89 -23.01
CA LEU A 45 -19.32 -11.87 -24.02
C LEU A 45 -20.41 -10.92 -23.48
N LEU A 46 -20.14 -9.62 -23.49
CA LEU A 46 -21.15 -8.57 -23.44
C LEU A 46 -21.30 -8.02 -24.86
N GLU A 47 -22.44 -8.29 -25.49
CA GLU A 47 -22.89 -7.62 -26.70
C GLU A 47 -23.44 -6.23 -26.38
N GLY A 48 -23.14 -5.24 -27.23
CA GLY A 48 -23.90 -4.00 -27.37
C GLY A 48 -23.10 -2.71 -27.19
N ASP A 49 -22.49 -2.20 -28.28
CA ASP A 49 -22.89 -0.91 -28.88
C ASP A 49 -22.12 -0.69 -30.20
N GLU A 50 -22.87 -0.50 -31.29
CA GLU A 50 -22.38 -0.25 -32.64
C GLU A 50 -22.01 1.24 -32.86
N SER A 51 -20.87 1.50 -33.50
CA SER A 51 -20.75 2.54 -34.56
C SER A 51 -19.50 2.30 -35.42
N PRO A 52 -19.49 2.73 -36.70
CA PRO A 52 -19.02 1.88 -37.79
C PRO A 52 -17.66 2.32 -38.33
N PHE A 53 -16.78 1.37 -38.68
CA PHE A 53 -15.85 1.52 -39.83
C PHE A 53 -15.24 0.16 -40.23
N GLY A 54 -15.59 -0.29 -41.44
CA GLY A 54 -14.70 -1.00 -42.37
C GLY A 54 -14.50 -2.52 -42.20
N GLU A 55 -15.25 -3.32 -42.98
CA GLU A 55 -15.00 -4.75 -43.19
C GLU A 55 -13.63 -5.03 -43.86
N GLY A 56 -12.92 -6.04 -43.34
CA GLY A 56 -11.72 -6.63 -43.95
C GLY A 56 -11.38 -7.99 -43.33
N LYS A 57 -11.86 -9.05 -43.99
CA LYS A 57 -11.57 -10.51 -43.86
C LYS A 57 -10.52 -11.00 -42.85
N GLY A 58 -10.92 -12.02 -42.09
CA GLY A 58 -10.20 -12.54 -40.93
C GLY A 58 -9.05 -13.52 -41.15
N LEU A 59 -8.34 -13.74 -40.05
CA LEU A 59 -7.50 -14.88 -39.70
C LEU A 59 -7.42 -14.91 -38.16
N ASP A 60 -8.02 -15.94 -37.57
CA ASP A 60 -7.96 -16.24 -36.14
C ASP A 60 -6.54 -16.64 -35.72
N GLY A 61 -5.97 -15.84 -34.83
CA GLY A 61 -4.81 -16.16 -34.00
C GLY A 61 -4.86 -15.23 -32.80
N GLY A 62 -5.38 -15.72 -31.67
CA GLY A 62 -5.47 -14.95 -30.43
C GLY A 62 -4.07 -14.54 -29.96
N LEU A 63 -3.65 -13.34 -30.31
CA LEU A 63 -2.39 -12.73 -29.89
C LEU A 63 -2.55 -12.23 -28.46
N VAL A 64 -1.71 -12.74 -27.56
CA VAL A 64 -1.66 -12.28 -26.17
C VAL A 64 -0.84 -10.99 -26.14
N PRO A 65 -1.40 -9.86 -25.66
CA PRO A 65 -0.66 -8.61 -25.52
C PRO A 65 0.50 -8.82 -24.53
N LYS A 66 1.71 -8.38 -24.91
CA LYS A 66 2.89 -8.40 -24.07
C LYS A 66 2.89 -7.15 -23.18
N ARG A 67 3.12 -7.33 -21.88
CA ARG A 67 3.19 -6.24 -20.89
C ARG A 67 4.65 -5.90 -20.62
N VAL A 68 5.01 -4.62 -20.75
CA VAL A 68 6.31 -4.06 -20.36
C VAL A 68 6.14 -3.06 -19.23
N GLU A 69 7.04 -3.09 -18.26
CA GLU A 69 7.14 -2.09 -17.20
C GLU A 69 8.36 -1.21 -17.47
N LEU A 70 8.18 0.11 -17.34
CA LEU A 70 9.17 1.14 -17.62
C LEU A 70 9.34 1.98 -16.36
N ARG A 71 10.56 2.38 -16.02
CA ARG A 71 10.81 3.50 -15.11
C ARG A 71 10.92 4.77 -15.96
N VAL A 72 10.10 5.77 -15.67
CA VAL A 72 9.99 7.02 -16.45
C VAL A 72 10.35 8.21 -15.57
N GLY A 73 11.52 8.78 -15.79
CA GLY A 73 12.07 9.94 -15.07
C GLY A 73 11.71 11.28 -15.71
N GLY A 74 11.71 12.34 -14.89
CA GLY A 74 11.52 13.72 -15.35
C GLY A 74 10.07 14.17 -15.54
N MET A 75 9.08 13.33 -15.20
CA MET A 75 7.67 13.72 -15.19
C MET A 75 7.37 14.64 -13.99
N THR A 76 6.69 15.76 -14.24
CA THR A 76 6.52 16.79 -13.20
C THR A 76 5.08 17.19 -12.92
N CYS A 77 4.13 16.80 -13.76
CA CYS A 77 2.71 17.09 -13.58
C CYS A 77 1.84 16.16 -14.44
N GLY A 78 0.52 16.20 -14.21
CA GLY A 78 -0.48 15.47 -14.99
C GLY A 78 -0.44 15.71 -16.50
N ALA A 79 -0.04 16.91 -16.93
CA ALA A 79 0.10 17.22 -18.35
C ALA A 79 1.27 16.45 -19.01
N CYS A 80 2.36 16.21 -18.27
CA CYS A 80 3.47 15.35 -18.75
C CYS A 80 2.97 13.92 -18.98
N VAL A 81 2.22 13.40 -18.02
CA VAL A 81 1.65 12.06 -18.05
C VAL A 81 0.66 11.91 -19.20
N ALA A 82 -0.27 12.86 -19.34
CA ALA A 82 -1.24 12.88 -20.44
C ALA A 82 -0.54 12.98 -21.81
N SER A 83 0.56 13.73 -21.90
CA SER A 83 1.38 13.81 -23.12
C SER A 83 1.96 12.46 -23.50
N ILE A 84 2.53 11.71 -22.56
CA ILE A 84 3.09 10.40 -22.86
C ILE A 84 1.96 9.40 -23.22
N GLU A 85 0.85 9.40 -22.46
CA GLU A 85 -0.31 8.54 -22.76
C GLU A 85 -0.97 8.85 -24.11
N SER A 86 -1.04 10.12 -24.50
CA SER A 86 -1.59 10.48 -25.82
C SER A 86 -0.63 10.13 -26.96
N SER A 87 0.67 10.28 -26.75
CA SER A 87 1.67 10.03 -27.79
C SER A 87 1.95 8.54 -27.99
N LEU A 88 1.86 7.73 -26.94
CA LEU A 88 1.98 6.26 -27.00
C LEU A 88 0.68 5.57 -27.45
N LYS A 89 -0.45 6.27 -27.57
CA LYS A 89 -1.69 5.71 -28.15
C LYS A 89 -1.56 5.58 -29.67
N GLN A 90 -0.74 4.63 -30.08
CA GLN A 90 -0.45 4.28 -31.46
C GLN A 90 -0.97 2.89 -31.78
N PRO A 91 -1.24 2.58 -33.05
CA PRO A 91 -1.69 1.24 -33.43
C PRO A 91 -0.64 0.19 -33.04
N GLY A 92 -1.10 -0.93 -32.48
CA GLY A 92 -0.28 -1.97 -31.86
C GLY A 92 -0.09 -1.83 -30.35
N ILE A 93 -0.43 -0.69 -29.73
CA ILE A 93 -0.41 -0.54 -28.27
C ILE A 93 -1.84 -0.64 -27.72
N CYS A 94 -2.08 -1.63 -26.85
CA CYS A 94 -3.40 -1.93 -26.28
C CYS A 94 -3.74 -1.02 -25.11
N THR A 95 -2.83 -0.93 -24.13
CA THR A 95 -3.04 -0.11 -22.93
C THR A 95 -1.75 0.60 -22.52
N VAL A 96 -1.89 1.82 -22.00
CA VAL A 96 -0.79 2.64 -21.48
C VAL A 96 -1.24 3.20 -20.14
N GLN A 97 -0.47 2.96 -19.08
CA GLN A 97 -0.73 3.48 -17.75
C GLN A 97 0.55 4.07 -17.17
N ILE A 98 0.59 5.37 -16.93
CA ILE A 98 1.81 6.04 -16.44
C ILE A 98 1.58 6.67 -15.08
N SER A 99 2.32 6.24 -14.07
CA SER A 99 2.24 6.76 -12.70
C SER A 99 3.27 7.86 -12.45
N LEU A 100 2.78 9.09 -12.21
CA LEU A 100 3.63 10.24 -11.84
C LEU A 100 4.33 10.03 -10.49
N LEU A 101 3.69 9.36 -9.54
CA LEU A 101 4.17 9.23 -8.17
C LEU A 101 5.27 8.17 -8.02
N ALA A 102 5.15 7.11 -8.81
CA ALA A 102 6.08 5.99 -8.80
C ALA A 102 7.20 6.14 -9.85
N GLU A 103 7.17 7.19 -10.69
CA GLU A 103 8.07 7.35 -11.84
C GLU A 103 8.13 6.06 -12.68
N ARG A 104 6.96 5.45 -12.92
CA ARG A 104 6.80 4.16 -13.60
C ARG A 104 5.69 4.22 -14.63
N GLY A 105 5.85 3.50 -15.74
CA GLY A 105 4.86 3.29 -16.78
C GLY A 105 4.66 1.80 -17.07
N VAL A 106 3.43 1.38 -17.31
CA VAL A 106 3.09 0.04 -17.76
C VAL A 106 2.47 0.18 -19.14
N VAL A 107 2.99 -0.55 -20.11
CA VAL A 107 2.52 -0.55 -21.49
C VAL A 107 2.20 -1.98 -21.90
N GLU A 108 0.99 -2.22 -22.39
CA GLU A 108 0.61 -3.49 -23.02
C GLU A 108 0.52 -3.26 -24.51
N TYR A 109 1.26 -4.07 -25.28
CA TYR A 109 1.37 -3.94 -26.73
C TYR A 109 1.33 -5.30 -27.40
N ASP A 110 0.93 -5.31 -28.67
CA ASP A 110 0.98 -6.50 -29.52
C ASP A 110 2.37 -6.60 -30.17
N PRO A 111 3.18 -7.61 -29.82
CA PRO A 111 4.54 -7.77 -30.35
C PRO A 111 4.55 -8.16 -31.84
N SER A 112 3.42 -8.62 -32.38
CA SER A 112 3.30 -9.00 -33.80
C SER A 112 2.86 -7.84 -34.70
N PHE A 113 2.47 -6.71 -34.11
CA PHE A 113 2.03 -5.55 -34.87
C PHE A 113 3.22 -4.85 -35.54
N ILE A 114 3.15 -4.71 -36.87
CA ILE A 114 4.17 -4.05 -37.70
C ILE A 114 3.73 -2.60 -37.94
N ARG A 115 4.52 -1.63 -37.48
CA ARG A 115 4.32 -0.19 -37.74
C ARG A 115 4.58 0.13 -39.23
N ASP A 116 4.10 1.28 -39.69
CA ASP A 116 4.25 1.75 -41.09
C ASP A 116 5.72 1.84 -41.57
N ASN A 117 6.67 1.91 -40.64
CA ASN A 117 8.11 1.94 -40.90
C ASN A 117 8.79 0.55 -40.94
N GLY A 118 8.01 -0.54 -40.87
CA GLY A 118 8.50 -1.92 -40.90
C GLY A 118 9.09 -2.44 -39.58
N GLN A 119 9.00 -1.67 -38.48
CA GLN A 119 9.44 -2.09 -37.16
C GLN A 119 8.29 -2.66 -36.34
N THR A 120 8.57 -3.71 -35.58
CA THR A 120 7.67 -4.25 -34.55
C THR A 120 7.91 -3.54 -33.22
N TRP A 121 6.88 -3.44 -32.39
CA TRP A 121 7.06 -2.95 -31.03
C TRP A 121 7.98 -3.90 -30.23
N THR A 122 8.99 -3.33 -29.58
CA THR A 122 9.89 -4.01 -28.64
C THR A 122 9.97 -3.21 -27.35
N ASP A 123 10.39 -3.85 -26.25
CA ASP A 123 10.48 -3.22 -24.94
C ASP A 123 11.36 -1.95 -24.99
N ASP A 124 12.51 -2.05 -25.65
CA ASP A 124 13.45 -0.93 -25.85
C ASP A 124 12.89 0.19 -26.73
N LEU A 125 12.18 -0.16 -27.81
CA LEU A 125 11.59 0.84 -28.73
C LEU A 125 10.53 1.69 -28.03
N ILE A 126 9.78 1.08 -27.09
CA ILE A 126 8.80 1.81 -26.29
C ILE A 126 9.51 2.77 -25.32
N ALA A 127 10.63 2.34 -24.73
CA ALA A 127 11.44 3.23 -23.89
C ALA A 127 12.02 4.41 -24.71
N GLU A 128 12.59 4.15 -25.88
CA GLU A 128 13.10 5.18 -26.79
C GLU A 128 12.02 6.20 -27.20
N GLU A 129 10.80 5.76 -27.49
CA GLU A 129 9.70 6.67 -27.85
C GLU A 129 9.36 7.61 -26.66
N VAL A 130 9.45 7.14 -25.43
CA VAL A 130 9.28 7.97 -24.22
C VAL A 130 10.43 8.96 -24.04
N GLU A 131 11.66 8.54 -24.33
CA GLU A 131 12.85 9.41 -24.34
C GLU A 131 12.74 10.52 -25.38
N ASP A 132 12.26 10.17 -26.56
CA ASP A 132 12.02 11.10 -27.65
C ASP A 132 11.00 12.17 -27.25
N ILE A 133 9.87 11.78 -26.64
CA ILE A 133 8.86 12.69 -26.10
C ILE A 133 9.47 13.69 -25.10
N GLY A 134 10.53 13.26 -24.41
CA GLY A 134 11.38 14.13 -23.61
C GLY A 134 11.62 13.68 -22.18
N PHE A 135 11.19 12.47 -21.83
CA PHE A 135 11.23 11.90 -20.48
C PHE A 135 12.21 10.74 -20.41
N GLU A 136 13.03 10.63 -19.37
CA GLU A 136 14.00 9.53 -19.25
C GLU A 136 13.26 8.20 -19.11
N ALA A 137 13.61 7.14 -19.84
CA ALA A 137 12.88 5.87 -19.77
C ALA A 137 13.79 4.64 -19.79
N THR A 138 13.60 3.72 -18.85
CA THR A 138 14.35 2.45 -18.78
C THR A 138 13.41 1.27 -18.56
N VAL A 139 13.60 0.16 -19.29
CA VAL A 139 12.80 -1.07 -19.14
C VAL A 139 13.11 -1.77 -17.82
N VAL A 140 12.07 -2.28 -17.16
CA VAL A 140 12.15 -3.12 -15.95
C VAL A 140 11.87 -4.57 -16.37
N GLU A 141 12.92 -5.38 -16.49
CA GLU A 141 12.78 -6.79 -16.88
C GLU A 141 12.21 -7.63 -15.72
N LYS A 142 11.19 -8.46 -16.02
CA LYS A 142 10.76 -9.57 -15.15
C LYS A 142 11.25 -10.87 -15.79
N SER A 143 12.37 -11.41 -15.30
CA SER A 143 13.00 -12.61 -15.83
C SER A 143 12.75 -13.82 -14.91
N GLU A 144 12.61 -15.02 -15.50
CA GLU A 144 12.64 -16.34 -14.80
C GLU A 144 14.03 -16.64 -14.19
N VAL A 145 15.01 -15.79 -14.51
CA VAL A 145 16.35 -15.73 -13.97
C VAL A 145 16.41 -14.53 -13.04
N GLU A 146 16.76 -14.76 -11.78
CA GLU A 146 16.90 -13.72 -10.78
C GLU A 146 18.33 -13.15 -10.86
N GLU A 147 18.46 -11.85 -11.05
CA GLU A 147 19.74 -11.15 -10.94
C GLU A 147 19.96 -10.72 -9.49
N VAL A 148 21.04 -11.21 -8.89
CA VAL A 148 21.43 -10.90 -7.51
C VAL A 148 22.82 -10.29 -7.52
N GLU A 149 23.04 -9.29 -6.68
CA GLU A 149 24.36 -8.71 -6.47
C GLU A 149 24.87 -9.12 -5.09
N LEU A 150 26.02 -9.78 -5.01
CA LEU A 150 26.69 -10.13 -3.76
C LEU A 150 27.84 -9.17 -3.52
N ARG A 151 27.88 -8.53 -2.35
CA ARG A 151 29.03 -7.74 -1.92
C ARG A 151 30.11 -8.66 -1.37
N VAL A 152 31.31 -8.55 -1.92
CA VAL A 152 32.46 -9.36 -1.56
C VAL A 152 33.42 -8.53 -0.71
N TYR A 153 33.67 -8.97 0.52
CA TYR A 153 34.65 -8.36 1.42
C TYR A 153 35.92 -9.20 1.53
N GLY A 154 37.06 -8.54 1.73
CA GLY A 154 38.37 -9.21 1.89
C GLY A 154 39.08 -9.50 0.57
N LEU A 155 38.64 -8.89 -0.53
CA LEU A 155 39.21 -9.14 -1.85
C LEU A 155 40.41 -8.20 -2.10
N GLU A 156 41.62 -8.69 -1.80
CA GLU A 156 42.87 -7.93 -1.90
C GLU A 156 43.61 -8.13 -3.24
N ASN A 157 43.34 -9.23 -3.96
CA ASN A 157 44.09 -9.64 -5.16
C ASN A 157 43.19 -9.93 -6.38
N PRO A 158 43.54 -9.42 -7.58
CA PRO A 158 42.75 -9.62 -8.80
C PRO A 158 42.77 -11.07 -9.33
N SER A 159 43.76 -11.89 -8.95
CA SER A 159 43.84 -13.31 -9.32
C SER A 159 42.80 -14.18 -8.60
N VAL A 160 42.26 -13.72 -7.47
CA VAL A 160 41.20 -14.42 -6.75
C VAL A 160 39.86 -14.25 -7.47
N VAL A 161 39.67 -13.14 -8.21
CA VAL A 161 38.45 -12.85 -8.96
C VAL A 161 38.21 -13.88 -10.06
N THR A 162 39.24 -14.29 -10.80
CA THR A 162 39.09 -15.28 -11.88
C THR A 162 38.69 -16.65 -11.32
N ASN A 163 39.30 -17.09 -10.22
CA ASN A 163 38.93 -18.34 -9.55
C ASN A 163 37.52 -18.29 -8.96
N LEU A 164 37.13 -17.12 -8.42
CA LEU A 164 35.79 -16.89 -7.91
C LEU A 164 34.75 -17.00 -9.02
N LEU A 165 34.97 -16.38 -10.18
CA LEU A 165 34.04 -16.43 -11.32
C LEU A 165 33.92 -17.85 -11.90
N GLU A 166 35.04 -18.57 -12.04
CA GLU A 166 35.03 -19.95 -12.52
C GLU A 166 34.27 -20.88 -11.56
N ARG A 167 34.49 -20.73 -10.25
CA ARG A 167 33.77 -21.52 -9.25
C ARG A 167 32.29 -21.17 -9.22
N THR A 168 31.95 -19.89 -9.32
CA THR A 168 30.54 -19.42 -9.32
C THR A 168 29.80 -19.95 -10.54
N GLY A 169 30.43 -19.91 -11.72
CA GLY A 169 29.85 -20.48 -12.95
C GLY A 169 29.75 -22.02 -12.97
N SER A 170 30.47 -22.71 -12.08
CA SER A 170 30.38 -24.16 -11.93
C SER A 170 29.21 -24.64 -11.06
N ILE A 171 28.52 -23.72 -10.36
CA ILE A 171 27.37 -24.05 -9.52
C ILE A 171 26.15 -24.27 -10.41
N ALA A 172 25.48 -25.43 -10.24
CA ALA A 172 24.27 -25.76 -10.98
C ALA A 172 23.17 -24.72 -10.70
N GLY A 173 22.64 -24.08 -11.75
CA GLY A 173 21.61 -23.04 -11.63
C GLY A 173 22.11 -21.60 -11.79
N VAL A 174 23.43 -21.35 -11.83
CA VAL A 174 24.00 -20.04 -12.15
C VAL A 174 24.23 -19.92 -13.67
N HIS A 175 23.64 -18.90 -14.30
CA HIS A 175 23.74 -18.66 -15.75
C HIS A 175 24.88 -17.71 -16.11
N SER A 176 25.06 -16.65 -15.32
CA SER A 176 26.16 -15.71 -15.50
C SER A 176 26.67 -15.17 -14.16
N ALA A 177 27.95 -14.84 -14.11
CA ALA A 177 28.58 -14.20 -12.96
C ALA A 177 29.61 -13.18 -13.46
N ILE A 178 29.52 -11.93 -12.98
CA ILE A 178 30.37 -10.82 -13.38
C ILE A 178 30.79 -10.06 -12.11
N CYS A 179 32.08 -9.72 -12.02
CA CYS A 179 32.62 -8.92 -10.92
C CYS A 179 33.26 -7.64 -11.48
N PRO A 180 32.50 -6.54 -11.64
CA PRO A 180 33.01 -5.31 -12.21
C PRO A 180 34.04 -4.62 -11.29
N PRO A 181 35.07 -3.92 -11.83
CA PRO A 181 35.96 -3.08 -11.04
C PRO A 181 35.11 -2.00 -10.32
N PRO A 182 35.21 -1.82 -8.99
CA PRO A 182 36.36 -2.07 -8.11
C PRO A 182 36.40 -3.46 -7.39
N TYR A 183 35.81 -4.51 -7.97
CA TYR A 183 35.82 -5.90 -7.44
C TYR A 183 35.23 -6.06 -6.04
N THR A 184 34.26 -5.22 -5.71
CA THR A 184 33.53 -5.25 -4.44
C THR A 184 32.14 -5.89 -4.57
N HIS A 185 31.69 -6.08 -5.81
CA HIS A 185 30.37 -6.57 -6.15
C HIS A 185 30.49 -7.72 -7.15
N LEU A 186 29.79 -8.82 -6.88
CA LEU A 186 29.64 -9.98 -7.75
C LEU A 186 28.17 -10.02 -8.18
N ALA A 187 27.90 -9.58 -9.40
CA ALA A 187 26.59 -9.70 -10.03
C ALA A 187 26.44 -11.13 -10.58
N LEU A 188 25.39 -11.82 -10.19
CA LEU A 188 25.10 -13.19 -10.62
C LEU A 188 23.65 -13.30 -11.10
N SER A 189 23.44 -14.05 -12.17
CA SER A 189 22.10 -14.38 -12.66
C SER A 189 21.86 -15.86 -12.42
N HIS A 190 20.87 -16.20 -11.60
CA HIS A 190 20.60 -17.59 -11.20
C HIS A 190 19.13 -17.97 -11.32
N SER A 191 18.84 -19.25 -11.49
CA SER A 191 17.49 -19.80 -11.39
C SER A 191 17.20 -20.29 -9.96
N PRO A 192 16.30 -19.63 -9.20
CA PRO A 192 16.04 -19.97 -7.80
C PRO A 192 15.46 -21.38 -7.60
N LEU A 193 14.90 -21.99 -8.65
CA LEU A 193 14.38 -23.36 -8.65
C LEU A 193 15.46 -24.45 -8.62
N LEU A 194 16.68 -24.15 -9.08
CA LEU A 194 17.77 -25.12 -9.20
C LEU A 194 18.79 -25.01 -8.07
N ALA A 195 19.13 -23.77 -7.68
CA ALA A 195 19.96 -23.50 -6.52
C ALA A 195 19.45 -22.24 -5.83
N SER A 196 19.18 -22.35 -4.52
CA SER A 196 18.84 -21.19 -3.73
C SER A 196 20.06 -20.30 -3.50
N LEU A 197 19.83 -19.01 -3.27
CA LEU A 197 20.89 -18.04 -2.99
C LEU A 197 21.75 -18.47 -1.79
N ARG A 198 21.14 -19.13 -0.79
CA ARG A 198 21.84 -19.65 0.38
C ARG A 198 22.82 -20.77 0.03
N VAL A 199 22.44 -21.71 -0.82
CA VAL A 199 23.34 -22.78 -1.28
C VAL A 199 24.52 -22.18 -2.04
N ILE A 200 24.28 -21.16 -2.85
CA ILE A 200 25.34 -20.44 -3.58
C ILE A 200 26.29 -19.73 -2.59
N VAL A 201 25.76 -19.00 -1.61
CA VAL A 201 26.60 -18.33 -0.59
C VAL A 201 27.35 -19.34 0.28
N ASP A 202 26.71 -20.40 0.74
CA ASP A 202 27.35 -21.43 1.58
C ASP A 202 28.46 -22.18 0.80
N THR A 203 28.24 -22.48 -0.49
CA THR A 203 29.27 -23.10 -1.33
C THR A 203 30.44 -22.18 -1.63
N LEU A 204 30.19 -20.88 -1.82
CA LEU A 204 31.25 -19.87 -2.00
C LEU A 204 32.02 -19.61 -0.71
N SER A 205 31.34 -19.50 0.44
CA SER A 205 31.98 -19.34 1.76
C SER A 205 32.81 -20.56 2.15
N ALA A 206 32.37 -21.77 1.81
CA ALA A 206 33.16 -22.98 2.01
C ALA A 206 34.41 -23.04 1.11
N ALA A 207 34.31 -22.56 -0.13
CA ALA A 207 35.43 -22.53 -1.08
C ALA A 207 36.44 -21.41 -0.78
N PHE A 208 35.99 -20.27 -0.25
CA PHE A 208 36.80 -19.08 0.00
C PHE A 208 36.59 -18.54 1.43
N PRO A 209 37.17 -19.17 2.46
CA PRO A 209 36.96 -18.79 3.86
C PRO A 209 37.52 -17.40 4.24
N ALA A 210 38.37 -16.80 3.40
CA ALA A 210 38.88 -15.44 3.58
C ALA A 210 37.95 -14.36 3.01
N LEU A 211 36.93 -14.75 2.24
CA LEU A 211 35.96 -13.84 1.62
C LEU A 211 34.61 -13.94 2.32
N ASN A 212 34.02 -12.78 2.64
CA ASN A 212 32.64 -12.73 3.11
C ASN A 212 31.74 -12.26 1.97
N PHE A 213 30.72 -13.06 1.68
CA PHE A 213 29.70 -12.77 0.68
C PHE A 213 28.44 -12.32 1.41
N LEU A 214 28.01 -11.10 1.16
CA LEU A 214 26.77 -10.55 1.71
C LEU A 214 25.85 -10.18 0.55
N PRO A 215 24.61 -10.70 0.49
CA PRO A 215 23.68 -10.26 -0.53
C PRO A 215 23.43 -8.76 -0.39
N VAL A 216 23.47 -8.06 -1.52
CA VAL A 216 23.06 -6.67 -1.61
C VAL A 216 21.55 -6.68 -1.79
N SER A 217 20.87 -6.23 -0.75
CA SER A 217 19.43 -6.10 -0.74
C SER A 217 18.92 -5.30 -1.95
N SER A 218 17.96 -5.84 -2.70
CA SER A 218 17.13 -5.07 -3.64
C SER A 218 16.36 -3.94 -2.92
N ASN A 219 16.25 -3.99 -1.59
CA ASN A 219 15.75 -2.89 -0.76
C ASN A 219 16.59 -1.60 -0.84
N ASN A 220 17.82 -1.67 -1.35
CA ASN A 220 18.57 -0.45 -1.64
C ASN A 220 17.89 0.41 -2.71
N ASP A 221 17.02 -0.14 -3.57
CA ASP A 221 16.26 0.67 -4.50
C ASP A 221 15.30 1.63 -3.78
N SER A 222 14.72 1.23 -2.65
CA SER A 222 13.84 2.09 -1.85
C SER A 222 14.61 3.21 -1.14
N GLN A 223 15.79 2.89 -0.59
CA GLN A 223 16.67 3.86 0.07
C GLN A 223 17.34 4.78 -0.96
N ILE A 224 17.80 4.25 -2.09
CA ILE A 224 18.35 5.01 -3.21
C ILE A 224 17.27 5.90 -3.83
N ALA A 225 16.04 5.42 -4.00
CA ALA A 225 14.91 6.24 -4.45
C ALA A 225 14.58 7.34 -3.43
N SER A 226 14.59 7.05 -2.13
CA SER A 226 14.43 8.08 -1.09
C SER A 226 15.56 9.12 -1.14
N LEU A 227 16.81 8.67 -1.33
CA LEU A 227 17.98 9.52 -1.46
C LEU A 227 17.96 10.33 -2.76
N GLN A 228 17.48 9.78 -3.86
CA GLN A 228 17.25 10.47 -5.14
C GLN A 228 16.20 11.57 -4.97
N LYS A 229 15.07 11.29 -4.29
CA LYS A 229 14.07 12.29 -3.93
C LYS A 229 14.64 13.41 -3.05
N HIS A 230 15.48 13.07 -2.07
CA HIS A 230 16.19 14.06 -1.25
C HIS A 230 17.20 14.88 -2.07
N LYS A 231 17.94 14.25 -2.99
CA LYS A 231 18.86 14.92 -3.93
C LYS A 231 18.10 15.88 -4.84
N GLU A 232 16.94 15.49 -5.35
CA GLU A 232 16.14 16.35 -6.22
C GLU A 232 15.59 17.56 -5.46
N ALA A 233 15.05 17.35 -4.26
CA ALA A 233 14.64 18.44 -3.38
C ALA A 233 15.82 19.38 -3.04
N ALA A 234 17.00 18.83 -2.79
CA ALA A 234 18.22 19.62 -2.54
C ALA A 234 18.69 20.38 -3.79
N LEU A 235 18.54 19.82 -4.99
CA LEU A 235 18.83 20.48 -6.25
C LEU A 235 17.90 21.68 -6.44
N TRP A 236 16.58 21.51 -6.30
CA TRP A 236 15.62 22.60 -6.39
C TRP A 236 15.83 23.65 -5.30
N ARG A 237 16.21 23.24 -4.09
CA ARG A 237 16.63 24.14 -3.01
C ARG A 237 17.81 25.00 -3.44
N ARG A 238 18.86 24.37 -3.99
CA ARG A 238 20.05 25.07 -4.48
C ARG A 238 19.68 26.03 -5.60
N THR A 239 18.92 25.58 -6.60
CA THR A 239 18.42 26.39 -7.71
C THR A 239 17.66 27.62 -7.21
N PHE A 240 16.74 27.44 -6.25
CA PHE A 240 16.00 28.54 -5.63
C PHE A 240 16.94 29.55 -4.95
N PHE A 241 17.82 29.12 -4.05
CA PHE A 241 18.71 30.05 -3.36
C PHE A 241 19.70 30.75 -4.32
N THR A 242 20.18 30.05 -5.36
CA THR A 242 21.00 30.68 -6.39
C THR A 242 20.20 31.67 -7.23
N SER A 243 18.94 31.38 -7.59
CA SER A 243 18.07 32.34 -8.30
C SER A 243 17.81 33.58 -7.45
N LEU A 244 17.50 33.37 -6.17
CA LEU A 244 17.18 34.44 -5.23
C LEU A 244 18.37 35.39 -5.02
N PHE A 245 19.59 34.84 -4.99
CA PHE A 245 20.82 35.64 -4.89
C PHE A 245 20.96 36.64 -6.05
N PHE A 246 20.59 36.26 -7.26
CA PHE A 246 20.62 37.16 -8.44
C PHE A 246 19.34 37.99 -8.59
N ALA A 247 18.17 37.45 -8.24
CA ALA A 247 16.88 38.12 -8.41
C ALA A 247 16.66 39.26 -7.42
N VAL A 248 17.09 39.12 -6.16
CA VAL A 248 16.91 40.18 -5.14
C VAL A 248 17.63 41.48 -5.53
N PRO A 249 18.91 41.47 -5.95
CA PRO A 249 19.56 42.68 -6.45
C PRO A 249 18.86 43.28 -7.67
N VAL A 250 18.42 42.46 -8.64
CA VAL A 250 17.67 42.94 -9.82
C VAL A 250 16.35 43.59 -9.42
N PHE A 251 15.62 43.02 -8.47
CA PHE A 251 14.39 43.58 -7.90
C PHE A 251 14.65 44.91 -7.17
N VAL A 252 15.72 44.97 -6.37
CA VAL A 252 16.10 46.18 -5.64
C VAL A 252 16.46 47.31 -6.61
N ILE A 253 17.26 47.03 -7.64
CA ILE A 253 17.69 48.01 -8.63
C ILE A 253 16.52 48.42 -9.55
N GLY A 254 15.72 47.45 -10.01
CA GLY A 254 14.64 47.71 -10.96
C GLY A 254 13.44 48.43 -10.38
N MET A 255 13.14 48.25 -9.09
CA MET A 255 11.90 48.73 -8.48
C MET A 255 12.10 49.59 -7.23
N LEU A 256 12.98 49.17 -6.31
CA LEU A 256 13.22 49.91 -5.06
C LEU A 256 14.15 51.11 -5.23
N ALA A 257 15.00 51.14 -6.26
CA ALA A 257 15.91 52.26 -6.51
C ALA A 257 15.20 53.61 -6.71
N MET A 258 13.93 53.60 -7.12
CA MET A 258 13.10 54.81 -7.23
C MET A 258 12.58 55.31 -5.86
N TYR A 259 12.54 54.45 -4.84
CA TYR A 259 12.02 54.76 -3.49
C TYR A 259 13.11 54.80 -2.41
N LEU A 260 14.34 54.38 -2.72
CA LEU A 260 15.48 54.32 -1.81
C LEU A 260 16.32 55.61 -1.83
N PRO A 261 17.08 55.91 -0.74
CA PRO A 261 17.78 57.19 -0.59
C PRO A 261 18.84 57.46 -1.66
N THR A 262 19.12 58.75 -1.88
CA THR A 262 19.90 59.35 -2.98
C THR A 262 21.25 58.69 -3.29
N TRP A 263 21.90 58.05 -2.30
CA TRP A 263 23.15 57.33 -2.52
C TRP A 263 22.99 56.17 -3.51
N LEU A 264 21.89 55.42 -3.52
CA LEU A 264 21.63 54.31 -4.46
C LEU A 264 21.28 54.84 -5.87
N MET A 265 20.58 55.98 -5.90
CA MET A 265 20.10 56.61 -7.13
C MET A 265 21.23 57.19 -8.01
N GLY A 266 22.34 57.63 -7.39
CA GLY A 266 23.42 58.34 -8.09
C GLY A 266 24.19 57.52 -9.12
N TRP A 267 24.35 56.21 -8.91
CA TRP A 267 25.13 55.30 -9.77
C TRP A 267 24.21 54.57 -10.74
N THR A 268 22.96 54.30 -10.36
CA THR A 268 21.96 53.75 -11.28
C THR A 268 21.60 54.70 -12.42
N MET A 269 21.68 56.02 -12.17
CA MET A 269 21.39 57.07 -13.16
C MET A 269 22.61 57.47 -14.01
N TRP A 270 23.75 56.79 -13.86
CA TRP A 270 24.92 57.10 -14.67
C TRP A 270 24.70 56.66 -16.13
N LYS A 271 24.65 57.63 -17.04
CA LYS A 271 24.51 57.42 -18.49
C LYS A 271 25.83 56.94 -19.08
N ILE A 272 25.82 55.77 -19.75
CA ILE A 272 26.97 55.23 -20.48
C ILE A 272 26.87 55.59 -21.96
N VAL A 273 25.67 55.40 -22.53
CA VAL A 273 25.30 55.71 -23.92
C VAL A 273 23.91 56.34 -23.91
N THR A 274 23.54 57.11 -24.93
CA THR A 274 22.18 57.65 -25.11
C THR A 274 21.13 56.55 -24.90
N GLY A 275 20.16 56.79 -24.01
CA GLY A 275 19.09 55.83 -23.68
C GLY A 275 19.48 54.61 -22.81
N VAL A 276 20.76 54.40 -22.46
CA VAL A 276 21.24 53.24 -21.68
C VAL A 276 21.91 53.67 -20.37
N TYR A 277 21.30 53.24 -19.25
CA TYR A 277 21.77 53.54 -17.90
C TYR A 277 22.58 52.37 -17.31
N LEU A 278 23.56 52.69 -16.46
CA LEU A 278 24.38 51.69 -15.76
C LEU A 278 23.51 50.73 -14.93
N GLY A 279 22.42 51.21 -14.32
CA GLY A 279 21.49 50.36 -13.57
C GLY A 279 20.87 49.25 -14.43
N ASP A 280 20.40 49.59 -15.63
CA ASP A 280 19.73 48.63 -16.53
C ASP A 280 20.75 47.60 -17.09
N LEU A 281 22.02 48.01 -17.29
CA LEU A 281 23.10 47.14 -17.73
C LEU A 281 23.55 46.15 -16.64
N VAL A 282 23.55 46.59 -15.37
CA VAL A 282 23.77 45.71 -14.22
C VAL A 282 22.61 44.71 -14.08
N CYS A 283 21.36 45.15 -14.26
CA CYS A 283 20.20 44.26 -14.28
C CYS A 283 20.29 43.21 -15.40
N LEU A 284 20.73 43.60 -16.60
CA LEU A 284 20.98 42.67 -17.70
C LEU A 284 22.06 41.63 -17.34
N GLY A 285 23.20 42.07 -16.82
CA GLY A 285 24.31 41.20 -16.41
C GLY A 285 23.93 40.19 -15.33
N LEU A 286 23.10 40.58 -14.37
CA LEU A 286 22.58 39.70 -13.32
C LEU A 286 21.48 38.76 -13.82
N THR A 287 20.73 39.15 -14.85
CA THR A 287 19.62 38.36 -15.41
C THR A 287 20.11 37.25 -16.34
N ILE A 288 21.19 37.47 -17.10
CA ILE A 288 21.72 36.48 -18.06
C ILE A 288 22.03 35.11 -17.41
N PRO A 289 22.73 35.00 -16.26
CA PRO A 289 22.95 33.72 -15.60
C PRO A 289 21.65 33.02 -15.19
N VAL A 290 20.66 33.78 -14.71
CA VAL A 290 19.36 33.22 -14.30
C VAL A 290 18.61 32.69 -15.52
N GLN A 291 18.57 33.44 -16.62
CA GLN A 291 17.86 33.08 -17.84
C GLN A 291 18.53 31.92 -18.60
N CYS A 292 19.85 31.96 -18.79
CA CYS A 292 20.54 31.01 -19.67
C CYS A 292 21.07 29.77 -18.94
N TRP A 293 21.58 29.92 -17.71
CA TRP A 293 22.18 28.81 -16.98
C TRP A 293 21.13 28.11 -16.10
N LEU A 294 20.43 28.89 -15.27
CA LEU A 294 19.51 28.31 -14.29
C LEU A 294 18.21 27.82 -14.93
N ALA A 295 17.66 28.55 -15.89
CA ALA A 295 16.45 28.13 -16.59
C ALA A 295 16.67 27.11 -17.71
N ARG A 296 17.92 26.67 -17.96
CA ARG A 296 18.26 25.70 -19.01
C ARG A 296 17.37 24.46 -18.98
N ARG A 297 17.07 23.92 -17.79
CA ARG A 297 16.18 22.76 -17.62
C ARG A 297 14.77 23.03 -18.15
N PHE A 298 14.21 24.21 -17.88
CA PHE A 298 12.88 24.60 -18.39
C PHE A 298 12.90 24.73 -19.93
N TYR A 299 13.96 25.29 -20.51
CA TYR A 299 14.10 25.40 -21.97
C TYR A 299 14.16 24.04 -22.66
N THR A 300 14.98 23.11 -22.14
CA THR A 300 15.10 21.76 -22.73
C THR A 300 13.77 21.02 -22.70
N ASN A 301 13.05 21.07 -21.57
CA ASN A 301 11.75 20.43 -21.42
C ASN A 301 10.68 21.08 -22.30
N ALA A 302 10.62 22.42 -22.35
CA ALA A 302 9.68 23.14 -23.18
C ALA A 302 9.87 22.83 -24.67
N TRP A 303 11.12 22.77 -25.13
CA TRP A 303 11.43 22.42 -26.52
C TRP A 303 11.00 21.00 -26.88
N LYS A 304 11.31 20.03 -26.01
CA LYS A 304 10.88 18.63 -26.15
C LYS A 304 9.36 18.52 -26.21
N SER A 305 8.65 19.19 -25.31
CA SER A 305 7.18 19.19 -25.26
C SER A 305 6.54 19.73 -26.55
N VAL A 306 7.02 20.89 -27.03
CA VAL A 306 6.50 21.53 -28.26
C VAL A 306 6.76 20.67 -29.50
N LYS A 307 7.92 20.01 -29.60
CA LYS A 307 8.24 19.10 -30.72
C LYS A 307 7.21 17.97 -30.88
N HIS A 308 6.62 17.51 -29.78
CA HIS A 308 5.65 16.40 -29.76
C HIS A 308 4.19 16.87 -29.70
N GLY A 309 3.93 18.14 -29.97
CA GLY A 309 2.56 18.68 -30.04
C GLY A 309 1.86 18.81 -28.69
N SER A 310 2.59 18.75 -27.56
CA SER A 310 2.04 18.97 -26.23
C SER A 310 2.49 20.31 -25.65
N ALA A 311 1.62 20.96 -24.87
CA ALA A 311 1.94 22.21 -24.18
C ALA A 311 1.96 21.96 -22.67
N THR A 312 3.16 21.92 -22.08
CA THR A 312 3.37 21.70 -20.65
C THR A 312 3.61 23.01 -19.89
N MET A 313 3.63 22.95 -18.55
CA MET A 313 3.92 24.10 -17.67
C MET A 313 5.23 24.82 -18.06
N ASP A 314 6.26 24.06 -18.40
CA ASP A 314 7.57 24.60 -18.74
C ASP A 314 7.49 25.48 -20.00
N VAL A 315 6.56 25.19 -20.93
CA VAL A 315 6.29 26.03 -22.10
C VAL A 315 5.74 27.39 -21.71
N LEU A 316 4.79 27.46 -20.76
CA LEU A 316 4.23 28.73 -20.27
C LEU A 316 5.30 29.59 -19.58
N VAL A 317 6.14 28.97 -18.74
CA VAL A 317 7.22 29.66 -18.02
C VAL A 317 8.28 30.19 -18.98
N VAL A 318 8.70 29.37 -19.95
CA VAL A 318 9.68 29.77 -20.97
C VAL A 318 9.12 30.88 -21.86
N LEU A 319 7.86 30.79 -22.28
CA LEU A 319 7.22 31.82 -23.11
C LEU A 319 7.14 33.17 -22.35
N GLY A 320 6.72 33.17 -21.09
CA GLY A 320 6.63 34.39 -20.28
C GLY A 320 7.99 35.04 -19.99
N THR A 321 8.96 34.24 -19.54
CA THR A 321 10.32 34.74 -19.17
C THR A 321 11.12 35.17 -20.40
N SER A 322 11.11 34.38 -21.47
CA SER A 322 11.79 34.76 -22.73
C SER A 322 11.20 36.01 -23.33
N SER A 323 9.87 36.17 -23.31
CA SER A 323 9.21 37.38 -23.82
C SER A 323 9.61 38.63 -23.03
N ALA A 324 9.65 38.54 -21.69
CA ALA A 324 10.10 39.63 -20.83
C ALA A 324 11.57 40.00 -21.07
N PHE A 325 12.44 38.99 -21.17
CA PHE A 325 13.86 39.18 -21.41
C PHE A 325 14.14 39.78 -22.79
N SER A 326 13.60 39.18 -23.85
CA SER A 326 13.77 39.66 -25.23
C SER A 326 13.24 41.08 -25.42
N TYR A 327 12.07 41.40 -24.86
CA TYR A 327 11.56 42.78 -24.91
C TYR A 327 12.52 43.76 -24.23
N SER A 328 13.05 43.43 -23.06
CA SER A 328 13.94 44.31 -22.30
C SER A 328 15.26 44.57 -23.04
N VAL A 329 15.83 43.54 -23.65
CA VAL A 329 17.04 43.66 -24.48
C VAL A 329 16.76 44.50 -25.73
N CYS A 330 15.66 44.23 -26.44
CA CYS A 330 15.26 45.01 -27.61
C CYS A 330 14.95 46.47 -27.26
N ALA A 331 14.28 46.74 -26.15
CA ALA A 331 13.95 48.09 -25.71
C ALA A 331 15.21 48.90 -25.38
N MET A 332 16.21 48.28 -24.71
CA MET A 332 17.53 48.90 -24.51
C MET A 332 18.26 49.14 -25.84
N PHE A 333 18.19 48.18 -26.77
CA PHE A 333 18.84 48.30 -28.08
C PHE A 333 18.22 49.43 -28.91
N PHE A 334 16.89 49.55 -28.98
CA PHE A 334 16.22 50.62 -29.72
C PHE A 334 16.36 51.99 -29.06
N ALA A 335 16.44 52.06 -27.72
CA ALA A 335 16.69 53.31 -27.01
C ALA A 335 18.06 53.91 -27.37
N MET A 336 19.04 53.10 -27.77
CA MET A 336 20.34 53.56 -28.25
C MET A 336 20.24 54.38 -29.55
N PHE A 337 19.18 54.18 -30.35
CA PHE A 337 18.95 54.85 -31.63
C PHE A 337 17.83 55.90 -31.57
N SER A 338 17.32 56.22 -30.38
CA SER A 338 16.26 57.22 -30.23
C SER A 338 16.85 58.63 -30.17
N ASP A 339 16.23 59.59 -30.86
CA ASP A 339 16.69 60.98 -30.94
C ASP A 339 16.46 61.78 -29.63
N ASP A 340 15.64 61.26 -28.71
CA ASP A 340 15.33 61.88 -27.42
C ASP A 340 16.35 61.49 -26.32
N ASP A 341 17.19 62.45 -25.92
CA ASP A 341 18.26 62.30 -24.90
C ASP A 341 17.75 61.96 -23.46
N GLU A 342 16.45 62.13 -23.22
CA GLU A 342 15.78 61.90 -21.93
C GLU A 342 14.90 60.64 -21.93
N TYR A 343 14.79 59.95 -23.06
CA TYR A 343 13.99 58.73 -23.16
C TYR A 343 14.64 57.56 -22.40
N ARG A 344 13.93 57.03 -21.40
CA ARG A 344 14.32 55.83 -20.66
C ARG A 344 13.29 54.72 -20.93
N PRO A 345 13.66 53.62 -21.61
CA PRO A 345 12.74 52.50 -21.80
C PRO A 345 12.50 51.78 -20.47
N GLN A 346 11.24 51.42 -20.19
CA GLN A 346 10.95 50.50 -19.10
C GLN A 346 11.42 49.09 -19.46
N THR A 347 12.30 48.51 -18.64
CA THR A 347 12.78 47.13 -18.77
C THR A 347 12.04 46.20 -17.81
N PHE A 348 11.93 44.92 -18.16
CA PHE A 348 11.25 43.86 -17.40
C PHE A 348 12.20 42.73 -16.95
N PHE A 349 13.47 43.05 -16.71
CA PHE A 349 14.47 42.08 -16.21
C PHE A 349 14.11 41.51 -14.84
N ASP A 350 13.49 42.34 -13.99
CA ASP A 350 12.90 41.96 -12.70
C ASP A 350 11.83 40.88 -12.86
N THR A 351 10.95 41.03 -13.86
CA THR A 351 9.88 40.09 -14.14
C THR A 351 10.46 38.75 -14.56
N SER A 352 11.44 38.71 -15.47
CA SER A 352 12.05 37.44 -15.90
C SER A 352 12.73 36.68 -14.75
N THR A 353 13.56 37.37 -13.97
CA THR A 353 14.32 36.76 -12.85
C THR A 353 13.42 36.32 -11.70
N MET A 354 12.42 37.13 -11.34
CA MET A 354 11.48 36.80 -10.26
C MET A 354 10.53 35.66 -10.64
N LEU A 355 10.09 35.58 -11.90
CA LEU A 355 9.27 34.46 -12.37
C LEU A 355 10.01 33.13 -12.22
N ILE A 356 11.27 33.05 -12.68
CA ILE A 356 12.10 31.84 -12.53
C ILE A 356 12.30 31.49 -11.05
N THR A 357 12.51 32.50 -10.20
CA THR A 357 12.71 32.33 -8.75
C THR A 357 11.46 31.76 -8.07
N PHE A 358 10.27 32.31 -8.33
CA PHE A 358 9.01 31.83 -7.74
C PHE A 358 8.57 30.46 -8.26
N VAL A 359 8.78 30.17 -9.54
CA VAL A 359 8.51 28.83 -10.10
C VAL A 359 9.46 27.80 -9.47
N SER A 360 10.74 28.14 -9.31
CA SER A 360 11.71 27.27 -8.63
C SER A 360 11.36 27.05 -7.15
N LEU A 361 10.83 28.08 -6.46
CA LEU A 361 10.29 27.95 -5.10
C LEU A 361 9.10 26.98 -5.07
N GLY A 362 8.17 27.10 -6.02
CA GLY A 362 7.03 26.20 -6.17
C GLY A 362 7.47 24.74 -6.31
N ARG A 363 8.43 24.47 -7.21
CA ARG A 363 9.01 23.13 -7.42
C ARG A 363 9.76 22.59 -6.19
N PHE A 364 10.50 23.46 -5.50
CA PHE A 364 11.15 23.10 -4.24
C PHE A 364 10.14 22.66 -3.19
N MET A 365 9.09 23.46 -2.96
CA MET A 365 8.05 23.15 -1.97
C MET A 365 7.25 21.91 -2.34
N GLU A 366 6.92 21.74 -3.62
CA GLU A 366 6.30 20.54 -4.18
C GLU A 366 7.10 19.28 -3.83
N ASN A 367 8.40 19.27 -4.13
CA ASN A 367 9.25 18.10 -3.92
C ASN A 367 9.54 17.83 -2.44
N VAL A 368 9.63 18.87 -1.60
CA VAL A 368 9.70 18.71 -0.14
C VAL A 368 8.42 18.05 0.40
N ALA A 369 7.25 18.45 -0.11
CA ALA A 369 5.99 17.86 0.31
C ALA A 369 5.89 16.38 -0.09
N LYS A 370 6.22 16.04 -1.35
CA LYS A 370 6.28 14.66 -1.85
C LYS A 370 7.29 13.80 -1.06
N GLY A 371 8.43 14.37 -0.67
CA GLY A 371 9.43 13.65 0.13
C GLY A 371 8.90 13.28 1.53
N LYS A 372 8.16 14.18 2.18
CA LYS A 372 7.57 13.91 3.50
C LYS A 372 6.52 12.81 3.47
N THR A 373 5.78 12.66 2.37
CA THR A 373 4.71 11.67 2.24
C THR A 373 5.22 10.26 1.99
N SER A 374 6.38 10.10 1.34
CA SER A 374 7.04 8.79 1.18
C SER A 374 7.71 8.24 2.45
N ALA A 375 7.91 9.07 3.49
CA ALA A 375 8.55 8.64 4.74
C ALA A 375 7.81 7.50 5.46
N ALA A 376 6.47 7.47 5.38
CA ALA A 376 5.68 6.41 6.02
C ALA A 376 5.94 5.02 5.41
N LEU A 377 6.29 4.94 4.12
CA LEU A 377 6.68 3.69 3.47
C LEU A 377 8.09 3.26 3.93
N THR A 378 9.01 4.22 4.06
CA THR A 378 10.36 3.97 4.59
C THR A 378 10.32 3.48 6.04
N ASP A 379 9.42 4.02 6.87
CA ASP A 379 9.20 3.56 8.24
C ASP A 379 8.79 2.08 8.26
N LEU A 380 7.88 1.64 7.38
CA LEU A 380 7.44 0.24 7.27
C LEU A 380 8.58 -0.70 6.83
N LEU A 381 9.39 -0.27 5.86
CA LEU A 381 10.55 -1.03 5.39
C LEU A 381 11.63 -1.18 6.46
N SER A 382 11.76 -0.21 7.39
CA SER A 382 12.71 -0.26 8.50
C SER A 382 12.37 -1.30 9.57
N LEU A 383 11.17 -1.91 9.49
CA LEU A 383 10.72 -2.91 10.45
C LEU A 383 11.38 -4.27 10.22
N THR A 384 11.84 -4.60 9.01
CA THR A 384 12.57 -5.85 8.78
C THR A 384 13.96 -5.81 9.44
N PRO A 385 14.35 -6.83 10.22
CA PRO A 385 15.72 -6.92 10.73
C PRO A 385 16.70 -7.22 9.59
N SER A 386 17.95 -6.81 9.74
CA SER A 386 19.03 -7.08 8.77
C SER A 386 19.61 -8.50 8.86
N SER A 387 19.37 -9.20 9.96
CA SER A 387 19.91 -10.54 10.20
C SER A 387 19.00 -11.36 11.12
N ALA A 388 19.08 -12.68 10.97
CA ALA A 388 18.37 -13.70 11.74
C ALA A 388 19.36 -14.71 12.32
N THR A 389 19.06 -15.26 13.50
CA THR A 389 19.84 -16.34 14.10
C THR A 389 19.11 -17.66 13.87
N ILE A 390 19.72 -18.59 13.17
CA ILE A 390 19.14 -19.90 12.82
C ILE A 390 19.96 -21.04 13.44
N TYR A 391 19.33 -22.19 13.62
CA TYR A 391 20.04 -23.44 13.90
C TYR A 391 20.70 -23.98 12.63
N VAL A 392 21.93 -24.46 12.74
CA VAL A 392 22.67 -25.03 11.58
C VAL A 392 22.01 -26.33 11.12
N ASP A 393 21.67 -27.20 12.06
CA ASP A 393 20.93 -28.43 11.81
C ASP A 393 19.51 -28.26 12.39
N PRO A 394 18.46 -28.10 11.55
CA PRO A 394 17.11 -27.92 12.03
C PRO A 394 16.56 -29.24 12.61
N PRO A 395 15.91 -29.23 13.77
CA PRO A 395 15.26 -30.42 14.33
C PRO A 395 14.12 -30.92 13.42
N THR A 396 14.02 -32.24 13.28
CA THR A 396 12.99 -32.94 12.49
C THR A 396 11.57 -32.63 13.01
N GLU A 397 10.54 -32.79 12.19
CA GLU A 397 9.13 -32.60 12.62
C GLU A 397 8.79 -33.46 13.86
N GLY A 398 8.58 -32.79 15.00
CA GLY A 398 8.23 -33.42 16.27
C GLY A 398 9.35 -33.47 17.32
N GLU A 399 10.60 -33.16 16.96
CA GLU A 399 11.71 -33.06 17.92
C GLU A 399 11.83 -31.65 18.50
N LEU A 400 12.02 -31.55 19.82
CA LEU A 400 12.28 -30.27 20.50
C LEU A 400 13.75 -29.87 20.26
N PRO A 401 14.04 -28.62 19.86
CA PRO A 401 15.42 -28.13 19.75
C PRO A 401 16.13 -28.18 21.10
N ASN A 402 17.34 -28.74 21.13
CA ASN A 402 18.19 -28.70 22.31
C ASN A 402 18.94 -27.37 22.36
N SER A 403 19.04 -26.77 23.56
CA SER A 403 19.75 -25.49 23.77
C SER A 403 21.24 -25.53 23.38
N THR A 404 21.81 -26.71 23.14
CA THR A 404 23.23 -26.94 22.81
C THR A 404 23.54 -27.01 21.32
N ASP A 405 22.52 -27.00 20.46
CA ASP A 405 22.72 -27.12 19.02
C ASP A 405 23.36 -25.84 18.45
N PRO A 406 24.32 -25.95 17.51
CA PRO A 406 25.05 -24.80 17.00
C PRO A 406 24.12 -23.85 16.24
N THR A 407 24.14 -22.57 16.63
CA THR A 407 23.41 -21.50 15.96
C THR A 407 24.35 -20.67 15.08
N ARG A 408 23.89 -20.25 13.90
CA ARG A 408 24.59 -19.29 13.03
C ARG A 408 23.73 -18.07 12.73
N LYS A 409 24.37 -16.89 12.66
CA LYS A 409 23.71 -15.63 12.29
C LYS A 409 23.85 -15.42 10.79
N ILE A 410 22.71 -15.29 10.11
CA ILE A 410 22.64 -15.08 8.65
C ILE A 410 21.89 -13.78 8.33
N PRO A 411 22.15 -13.14 7.18
CA PRO A 411 21.29 -12.09 6.64
C PRO A 411 19.84 -12.58 6.46
N THR A 412 18.86 -11.70 6.69
CA THR A 412 17.42 -12.05 6.59
C THR A 412 17.02 -12.54 5.19
N GLU A 413 17.71 -12.10 4.14
CA GLU A 413 17.49 -12.50 2.74
C GLU A 413 17.86 -13.95 2.46
N LEU A 414 18.72 -14.56 3.29
CA LEU A 414 19.12 -15.96 3.16
C LEU A 414 18.24 -16.91 3.98
N VAL A 415 17.22 -16.37 4.67
CA VAL A 415 16.28 -17.18 5.45
C VAL A 415 15.34 -17.89 4.49
N GLU A 416 15.18 -19.20 4.67
CA GLU A 416 14.35 -20.06 3.83
C GLU A 416 13.19 -20.67 4.62
N VAL A 417 12.16 -21.13 3.90
CA VAL A 417 11.04 -21.85 4.51
C VAL A 417 11.53 -23.16 5.12
N GLY A 418 11.15 -23.43 6.36
CA GLY A 418 11.59 -24.60 7.13
C GLY A 418 12.74 -24.33 8.09
N ASP A 419 13.44 -23.19 7.99
CA ASP A 419 14.47 -22.80 8.95
C ASP A 419 13.88 -22.66 10.37
N VAL A 420 14.66 -23.04 11.38
CA VAL A 420 14.32 -22.81 12.79
C VAL A 420 15.12 -21.61 13.29
N VAL A 421 14.41 -20.54 13.61
CA VAL A 421 14.97 -19.27 14.07
C VAL A 421 14.91 -19.20 15.59
N LEU A 422 16.03 -18.83 16.21
CA LEU A 422 16.12 -18.48 17.62
C LEU A 422 15.92 -16.97 17.77
N LEU A 423 14.93 -16.59 18.58
CA LEU A 423 14.58 -15.20 18.83
C LEU A 423 14.81 -14.86 20.29
N VAL A 424 15.69 -13.91 20.57
CA VAL A 424 15.95 -13.45 21.94
C VAL A 424 15.04 -12.26 22.32
N PRO A 425 14.90 -11.92 23.61
CA PRO A 425 14.05 -10.81 24.05
C PRO A 425 14.43 -9.48 23.39
N GLY A 426 13.44 -8.75 22.90
CA GLY A 426 13.62 -7.46 22.22
C GLY A 426 14.06 -7.52 20.75
N GLU A 427 14.35 -8.70 20.19
CA GLU A 427 14.65 -8.83 18.75
C GLU A 427 13.40 -8.69 17.87
N LYS A 428 13.61 -8.21 16.65
CA LYS A 428 12.56 -8.18 15.62
C LYS A 428 12.47 -9.54 14.94
N ILE A 429 11.25 -9.95 14.62
CA ILE A 429 10.98 -11.21 13.94
C ILE A 429 11.39 -11.11 12.47
N PRO A 430 12.30 -11.94 11.94
CA PRO A 430 12.81 -11.80 10.58
C PRO A 430 11.86 -12.28 9.49
N ALA A 431 11.05 -13.29 9.76
CA ALA A 431 10.18 -13.96 8.80
C ALA A 431 8.92 -14.50 9.50
N ASP A 432 7.88 -14.85 8.73
CA ASP A 432 6.65 -15.38 9.32
C ASP A 432 6.81 -16.86 9.67
N GLY A 433 6.25 -17.29 10.80
CA GLY A 433 6.41 -18.68 11.22
C GLY A 433 5.56 -19.13 12.40
N ASN A 434 5.73 -20.38 12.79
CA ASN A 434 5.02 -21.00 13.90
C ASN A 434 5.98 -21.28 15.05
N VAL A 435 5.61 -20.85 16.26
CA VAL A 435 6.41 -21.05 17.48
C VAL A 435 6.50 -22.55 17.79
N LEU A 436 7.72 -23.07 17.94
CA LEU A 436 7.96 -24.44 18.36
C LEU A 436 8.07 -24.50 19.89
N THR A 437 8.95 -23.70 20.47
CA THR A 437 9.22 -23.70 21.91
C THR A 437 9.26 -22.30 22.50
N GLY A 438 8.93 -22.23 23.79
CA GLY A 438 8.89 -20.98 24.55
C GLY A 438 7.50 -20.32 24.56
N SER A 439 7.42 -19.24 25.32
CA SER A 439 6.25 -18.37 25.38
C SER A 439 6.72 -16.94 25.60
N THR A 440 6.15 -16.00 24.87
CA THR A 440 6.50 -14.58 24.95
C THR A 440 5.28 -13.72 24.64
N SER A 441 5.37 -12.43 24.94
CA SER A 441 4.45 -11.44 24.38
C SER A 441 5.11 -10.84 23.14
N VAL A 442 4.35 -10.60 22.08
CA VAL A 442 4.85 -9.99 20.85
C VAL A 442 4.10 -8.68 20.64
N ASP A 443 4.85 -7.61 20.40
CA ASP A 443 4.30 -6.31 20.03
C ASP A 443 4.05 -6.29 18.51
N GLU A 444 2.78 -6.44 18.14
CA GLU A 444 2.31 -6.40 16.76
C GLU A 444 1.75 -5.01 16.38
N SER A 445 1.89 -4.00 17.23
CA SER A 445 1.30 -2.66 17.06
C SER A 445 1.64 -1.98 15.74
N MET A 446 2.82 -2.24 15.18
CA MET A 446 3.22 -1.63 13.90
C MET A 446 2.55 -2.26 12.67
N VAL A 447 2.07 -3.50 12.78
CA VAL A 447 1.47 -4.26 11.67
C VAL A 447 -0.04 -4.38 11.83
N THR A 448 -0.50 -4.78 13.03
CA THR A 448 -1.92 -4.92 13.34
C THR A 448 -2.51 -3.62 13.88
N GLY A 449 -1.69 -2.74 14.46
CA GLY A 449 -2.16 -1.50 15.10
C GLY A 449 -2.70 -1.69 16.53
N GLU A 450 -2.69 -2.91 17.07
CA GLU A 450 -3.11 -3.16 18.44
C GLU A 450 -2.06 -2.66 19.42
N ALA A 451 -2.44 -1.79 20.36
CA ALA A 451 -1.49 -1.16 21.27
C ALA A 451 -0.97 -2.10 22.38
N LEU A 452 -1.67 -3.20 22.65
CA LEU A 452 -1.31 -4.16 23.68
C LEU A 452 -0.57 -5.36 23.07
N PRO A 453 0.58 -5.78 23.64
CA PRO A 453 1.29 -6.97 23.18
C PRO A 453 0.46 -8.24 23.31
N ILE A 454 0.50 -9.09 22.28
CA ILE A 454 -0.26 -10.34 22.20
C ILE A 454 0.61 -11.49 22.70
N THR A 455 0.09 -12.31 23.63
CA THR A 455 0.79 -13.51 24.12
C THR A 455 0.82 -14.62 23.07
N LYS A 456 2.03 -15.13 22.78
CA LYS A 456 2.29 -16.26 21.88
C LYS A 456 2.84 -17.46 22.67
N LYS A 457 2.30 -18.64 22.39
CA LYS A 457 2.69 -19.93 22.96
C LYS A 457 3.15 -20.88 21.83
N ALA A 458 3.60 -22.08 22.18
CA ALA A 458 3.85 -23.12 21.18
C ALA A 458 2.65 -23.30 20.22
N ASN A 459 2.94 -23.52 18.94
CA ASN A 459 2.03 -23.53 17.80
C ASN A 459 1.32 -22.20 17.46
N SER A 460 1.64 -21.09 18.14
CA SER A 460 1.13 -19.77 17.74
C SER A 460 1.89 -19.25 16.52
N GLN A 461 1.20 -18.54 15.63
CA GLN A 461 1.83 -17.87 14.49
C GLN A 461 2.45 -16.53 14.91
N VAL A 462 3.63 -16.23 14.37
CA VAL A 462 4.36 -14.98 14.50
C VAL A 462 4.56 -14.32 13.15
N ILE A 463 4.58 -12.99 13.13
CA ILE A 463 4.62 -12.16 11.92
C ILE A 463 5.96 -11.42 11.84
N GLY A 464 6.60 -11.45 10.67
CA GLY A 464 7.84 -10.73 10.39
C GLY A 464 7.69 -9.21 10.56
N GLY A 465 8.74 -8.58 11.11
CA GLY A 465 8.80 -7.14 11.41
C GLY A 465 8.21 -6.73 12.77
N THR A 466 7.52 -7.64 13.47
CA THR A 466 7.03 -7.42 14.84
C THR A 466 8.16 -7.57 15.86
N VAL A 467 7.96 -7.07 17.08
CA VAL A 467 8.99 -7.04 18.13
C VAL A 467 8.70 -8.08 19.20
N ASN A 468 9.68 -8.93 19.50
CA ASN A 468 9.61 -9.85 20.61
C ASN A 468 9.65 -9.11 21.95
N GLY A 469 8.79 -9.51 22.88
CA GLY A 469 8.81 -9.04 24.26
C GLY A 469 9.93 -9.69 25.06
N LEU A 470 9.59 -10.15 26.27
CA LEU A 470 10.59 -10.57 27.27
C LEU A 470 11.01 -12.06 27.17
N GLY A 471 10.27 -12.89 26.44
CA GLY A 471 10.52 -14.33 26.36
C GLY A 471 11.41 -14.71 25.18
N THR A 472 12.25 -15.72 25.35
CA THR A 472 12.96 -16.38 24.24
C THR A 472 12.03 -17.40 23.61
N ILE A 473 11.92 -17.37 22.28
CA ILE A 473 11.15 -18.36 21.53
C ILE A 473 11.98 -18.92 20.38
N THR A 474 11.69 -20.16 20.02
CA THR A 474 12.13 -20.72 18.74
C THR A 474 10.91 -20.90 17.86
N PHE A 475 11.04 -20.58 16.58
CA PHE A 475 9.93 -20.72 15.64
C PHE A 475 10.43 -21.24 14.30
N ARG A 476 9.57 -21.98 13.60
CA ARG A 476 9.84 -22.49 12.27
C ARG A 476 9.29 -21.53 11.23
N VAL A 477 10.13 -21.13 10.27
CA VAL A 477 9.76 -20.23 9.19
C VAL A 477 8.77 -20.92 8.25
N THR A 478 7.67 -20.24 7.98
CA THR A 478 6.60 -20.68 7.05
C THR A 478 6.61 -19.87 5.76
N ARG A 479 6.94 -18.57 5.84
CA ARG A 479 7.07 -17.67 4.69
C ARG A 479 8.28 -16.78 4.88
N ALA A 480 9.10 -16.62 3.84
CA ALA A 480 10.35 -15.85 3.88
C ALA A 480 10.44 -14.87 2.69
N GLY A 481 11.33 -13.88 2.79
CA GLY A 481 11.59 -12.91 1.72
C GLY A 481 10.36 -12.12 1.27
N ALA A 482 10.06 -12.17 -0.04
CA ALA A 482 8.94 -11.48 -0.66
C ALA A 482 7.56 -12.03 -0.22
N ASP A 483 7.51 -13.24 0.31
CA ASP A 483 6.25 -13.91 0.69
C ASP A 483 5.84 -13.65 2.15
N THR A 484 6.66 -12.93 2.93
CA THR A 484 6.28 -12.50 4.29
C THR A 484 5.09 -11.54 4.26
N ALA A 485 4.29 -11.54 5.33
CA ALA A 485 3.14 -10.65 5.45
C ALA A 485 3.54 -9.18 5.28
N LEU A 486 4.65 -8.74 5.89
CA LEU A 486 5.13 -7.37 5.76
C LEU A 486 5.54 -7.02 4.32
N SER A 487 6.24 -7.91 3.62
CA SER A 487 6.59 -7.71 2.20
C SER A 487 5.37 -7.63 1.30
N GLN A 488 4.34 -8.45 1.56
CA GLN A 488 3.07 -8.38 0.84
C GLN A 488 2.34 -7.07 1.12
N ILE A 489 2.33 -6.58 2.36
CA ILE A 489 1.77 -5.25 2.71
C ILE A 489 2.50 -4.15 1.95
N VAL A 490 3.84 -4.16 1.93
CA VAL A 490 4.65 -3.17 1.19
C VAL A 490 4.28 -3.20 -0.29
N LYS A 491 4.26 -4.39 -0.91
CA LYS A 491 3.87 -4.58 -2.31
C LYS A 491 2.46 -4.03 -2.59
N LEU A 492 1.49 -4.34 -1.73
CA LEU A 492 0.13 -3.82 -1.85
C LEU A 492 0.06 -2.29 -1.74
N VAL A 493 0.85 -1.68 -0.86
CA VAL A 493 0.94 -0.21 -0.72
C VAL A 493 1.62 0.41 -1.94
N GLU A 494 2.65 -0.22 -2.51
CA GLU A 494 3.30 0.21 -3.74
C GLU A 494 2.35 0.11 -4.95
N ASP A 495 1.64 -1.02 -5.10
CA ASP A 495 0.62 -1.23 -6.13
C ASP A 495 -0.51 -0.19 -5.98
N ALA A 496 -0.89 0.14 -4.74
CA ALA A 496 -1.87 1.19 -4.48
C ALA A 496 -1.39 2.57 -4.94
N GLN A 497 -0.12 2.92 -4.71
CA GLN A 497 0.46 4.21 -5.10
C GLN A 497 0.71 4.33 -6.61
N THR A 498 0.90 3.20 -7.29
CA THR A 498 1.15 3.18 -8.74
C THR A 498 -0.14 3.35 -9.54
N SER A 499 -1.26 2.79 -9.08
CA SER A 499 -2.54 2.87 -9.80
C SER A 499 -3.19 4.27 -9.75
N LYS A 500 -3.62 4.77 -10.90
CA LYS A 500 -4.31 6.07 -10.99
C LYS A 500 -5.76 6.00 -10.54
N ALA A 501 -6.17 6.98 -9.75
CA ALA A 501 -7.59 7.23 -9.48
C ALA A 501 -8.25 7.88 -10.71
N PRO A 502 -9.49 7.50 -11.09
CA PRO A 502 -10.23 8.16 -12.18
C PRO A 502 -10.34 9.68 -12.00
N ILE A 503 -10.52 10.17 -10.77
CA ILE A 503 -10.51 11.63 -10.47
C ILE A 503 -9.16 12.31 -10.78
N GLN A 504 -8.03 11.59 -10.70
CA GLN A 504 -6.72 12.11 -11.12
C GLN A 504 -6.67 12.25 -12.65
N ALA A 505 -7.16 11.25 -13.39
CA ALA A 505 -7.26 11.33 -14.85
C ALA A 505 -8.15 12.50 -15.30
N PHE A 506 -9.22 12.80 -14.55
CA PHE A 506 -10.05 13.98 -14.79
C PHE A 506 -9.27 15.30 -14.58
N ALA A 507 -8.52 15.42 -13.49
CA ALA A 507 -7.67 16.60 -13.24
C ALA A 507 -6.58 16.78 -14.32
N ASP A 508 -5.98 15.68 -14.76
CA ASP A 508 -4.95 15.67 -15.81
C ASP A 508 -5.55 16.08 -17.17
N ARG A 509 -6.76 15.62 -17.49
CA ARG A 509 -7.51 16.03 -18.69
C ARG A 509 -7.84 17.51 -18.68
N ILE A 510 -8.28 18.04 -17.54
CA ILE A 510 -8.52 19.48 -17.39
C ILE A 510 -7.22 20.24 -17.63
N ALA A 511 -6.11 19.84 -17.00
CA ALA A 511 -4.82 20.51 -17.18
C ALA A 511 -4.35 20.52 -18.64
N GLY A 512 -4.55 19.41 -19.37
CA GLY A 512 -4.19 19.30 -20.79
C GLY A 512 -5.01 20.23 -21.70
N ILE A 513 -6.31 20.41 -21.43
CA ILE A 513 -7.18 21.34 -22.19
C ILE A 513 -6.92 22.80 -21.77
N PHE A 514 -6.56 23.02 -20.52
CA PHE A 514 -6.41 24.35 -19.94
C PHE A 514 -5.22 25.12 -20.52
N VAL A 515 -4.08 24.46 -20.78
CA VAL A 515 -2.87 25.15 -21.27
C VAL A 515 -3.08 25.81 -22.64
N PRO A 516 -3.64 25.13 -23.68
CA PRO A 516 -3.96 25.79 -24.95
C PRO A 516 -4.92 26.97 -24.80
N ILE A 517 -5.97 26.83 -23.97
CA ILE A 517 -6.95 27.90 -23.71
C ILE A 517 -6.25 29.14 -23.16
N VAL A 518 -5.33 28.97 -22.21
CA VAL A 518 -4.57 30.07 -21.61
C VAL A 518 -3.70 30.78 -22.64
N ILE A 519 -3.01 30.04 -23.51
CA ILE A 519 -2.19 30.64 -24.58
C ILE A 519 -3.06 31.43 -25.56
N THR A 520 -4.23 30.88 -25.93
CA THR A 520 -5.19 31.60 -26.78
C THR A 520 -5.71 32.86 -26.08
N LEU A 521 -6.08 32.79 -24.81
CA LEU A 521 -6.53 33.94 -24.02
C LEU A 521 -5.43 35.00 -23.84
N SER A 522 -4.16 34.62 -23.66
CA SER A 522 -3.07 35.58 -23.54
C SER A 522 -2.81 36.30 -24.87
N LEU A 523 -2.88 35.59 -26.00
CA LEU A 523 -2.78 36.19 -27.33
C LEU A 523 -3.97 37.12 -27.64
N LEU A 524 -5.19 36.71 -27.27
CA LEU A 524 -6.39 37.55 -27.40
C LEU A 524 -6.30 38.79 -26.52
N THR A 525 -5.77 38.66 -25.30
CA THR A 525 -5.53 39.79 -24.40
C THR A 525 -4.53 40.76 -25.01
N PHE A 526 -3.41 40.24 -25.51
CA PHE A 526 -2.39 41.04 -26.19
C PHE A 526 -3.00 41.78 -27.39
N ALA A 527 -3.64 41.07 -28.31
CA ALA A 527 -4.23 41.66 -29.51
C ALA A 527 -5.35 42.65 -29.19
N GLY A 528 -6.24 42.31 -28.26
CA GLY A 528 -7.35 43.17 -27.84
C GLY A 528 -6.88 44.50 -27.27
N TRP A 529 -5.93 44.48 -26.33
CA TRP A 529 -5.34 45.71 -25.79
C TRP A 529 -4.52 46.47 -26.81
N MET A 530 -3.83 45.78 -27.74
CA MET A 530 -3.09 46.44 -28.81
C MET A 530 -4.05 47.22 -29.73
N VAL A 531 -5.14 46.59 -30.17
CA VAL A 531 -6.18 47.25 -30.99
C VAL A 531 -6.82 48.42 -30.24
N ILE A 532 -7.22 48.24 -28.98
CA ILE A 532 -7.80 49.32 -28.16
C ILE A 532 -6.80 50.48 -28.01
N SER A 533 -5.53 50.19 -27.80
CA SER A 533 -4.48 51.21 -27.64
C SER A 533 -4.14 51.97 -28.94
N LEU A 534 -4.43 51.39 -30.09
CA LEU A 534 -4.27 52.00 -31.41
C LEU A 534 -5.51 52.81 -31.83
N CYS A 535 -6.72 52.33 -31.52
CA CYS A 535 -7.97 52.98 -31.90
C CYS A 535 -8.40 54.11 -30.95
N THR A 536 -7.93 54.12 -29.70
CA THR A 536 -8.34 55.10 -28.69
C THR A 536 -7.31 56.24 -28.57
N SER A 537 -7.78 57.49 -28.51
CA SER A 537 -6.94 58.67 -28.29
C SER A 537 -6.22 58.61 -26.93
N SER A 538 -4.98 59.09 -26.89
CA SER A 538 -4.06 59.00 -25.73
C SER A 538 -4.62 59.49 -24.39
N ASP A 539 -5.64 60.36 -24.39
CA ASP A 539 -6.26 60.91 -23.16
C ASP A 539 -7.30 59.99 -22.50
N ASN A 540 -7.86 59.03 -23.23
CA ASN A 540 -8.91 58.11 -22.73
C ASN A 540 -8.35 56.73 -22.32
N LEU A 541 -7.04 56.52 -22.37
CA LEU A 541 -6.44 55.25 -21.96
C LEU A 541 -6.36 55.14 -20.43
N PRO A 542 -6.46 53.94 -19.85
CA PRO A 542 -6.25 53.72 -18.42
C PRO A 542 -4.85 54.15 -17.96
N GLY A 543 -4.72 54.63 -16.72
CA GLY A 543 -3.47 55.21 -16.18
C GLY A 543 -2.22 54.30 -16.23
N ALA A 544 -2.39 52.99 -16.43
CA ALA A 544 -1.27 52.07 -16.70
C ALA A 544 -0.48 52.44 -17.97
N PHE A 545 -1.14 53.05 -18.97
CA PHE A 545 -0.54 53.48 -20.24
C PHE A 545 0.12 54.87 -20.18
N HIS A 546 -0.09 55.65 -19.11
CA HIS A 546 0.48 56.99 -18.93
C HIS A 546 1.78 57.01 -18.12
N SER A 547 2.33 55.84 -17.78
CA SER A 547 3.57 55.77 -17.03
C SER A 547 4.78 56.20 -17.89
N PRO A 548 5.70 57.03 -17.38
CA PRO A 548 6.81 57.57 -18.16
C PRO A 548 7.76 56.45 -18.61
N GLY A 549 8.14 56.46 -19.90
CA GLY A 549 9.05 55.46 -20.49
C GLY A 549 8.40 54.15 -20.94
N VAL A 550 7.07 54.04 -20.90
CA VAL A 550 6.34 52.80 -21.21
C VAL A 550 5.69 52.88 -22.60
N GLY A 551 6.16 52.04 -23.53
CA GLY A 551 5.51 51.90 -24.84
C GLY A 551 4.17 51.16 -24.74
N LYS A 552 3.20 51.50 -25.60
CA LYS A 552 1.89 50.81 -25.70
C LYS A 552 2.04 49.29 -25.79
N PHE A 553 3.04 48.84 -26.57
CA PHE A 553 3.40 47.43 -26.71
C PHE A 553 3.86 46.79 -25.39
N GLY A 554 4.66 47.51 -24.58
CA GLY A 554 5.18 47.01 -23.31
C GLY A 554 4.08 46.72 -22.29
N VAL A 555 3.06 47.58 -22.20
CA VAL A 555 1.88 47.35 -21.34
C VAL A 555 1.08 46.14 -21.82
N CYS A 556 0.82 46.02 -23.12
CA CYS A 556 0.08 44.89 -23.69
C CYS A 556 0.83 43.56 -23.46
N LEU A 557 2.16 43.58 -23.65
CA LEU A 557 3.02 42.43 -23.39
C LEU A 557 3.03 42.07 -21.90
N LYS A 558 3.06 43.06 -21.00
CA LYS A 558 3.01 42.84 -19.54
C LYS A 558 1.72 42.17 -19.10
N LEU A 559 0.57 42.59 -19.64
CA LEU A 559 -0.72 41.94 -19.39
C LEU A 559 -0.75 40.51 -19.95
N CYS A 560 -0.23 40.31 -21.17
CA CYS A 560 -0.08 38.99 -21.77
C CYS A 560 0.74 38.04 -20.89
N ILE A 561 1.92 38.47 -20.43
CA ILE A 561 2.77 37.70 -19.53
C ILE A 561 2.04 37.41 -18.21
N SER A 562 1.28 38.38 -17.67
CA SER A 562 0.51 38.16 -16.44
C SER A 562 -0.55 37.06 -16.61
N VAL A 563 -1.23 36.98 -17.77
CA VAL A 563 -2.21 35.92 -18.06
C VAL A 563 -1.53 34.55 -18.14
N VAL A 564 -0.40 34.47 -18.86
CA VAL A 564 0.38 33.23 -19.01
C VAL A 564 0.84 32.69 -17.65
N VAL A 565 1.33 33.58 -16.77
CA VAL A 565 1.89 33.19 -15.46
C VAL A 565 0.80 32.82 -14.46
N VAL A 566 -0.29 33.60 -14.39
CA VAL A 566 -1.32 33.40 -13.36
C VAL A 566 -2.05 32.07 -13.55
N ALA A 567 -2.14 31.63 -14.80
CA ALA A 567 -2.89 30.45 -15.19
C ALA A 567 -2.04 29.16 -15.16
N CYS A 568 -0.96 29.08 -14.39
CA CYS A 568 -0.33 27.77 -14.17
C CYS A 568 -1.28 26.85 -13.37
N PRO A 569 -1.68 25.67 -13.89
CA PRO A 569 -2.49 24.71 -13.15
C PRO A 569 -1.68 23.87 -12.14
N CYS A 570 -0.57 24.42 -11.64
CA CYS A 570 0.39 23.77 -10.74
C CYS A 570 -0.31 23.08 -9.54
N ALA A 571 -1.23 23.79 -8.88
CA ALA A 571 -1.99 23.30 -7.73
C ALA A 571 -3.01 22.19 -8.10
N LEU A 572 -3.54 22.22 -9.32
CA LEU A 572 -4.56 21.28 -9.81
C LEU A 572 -3.98 19.87 -9.94
N GLY A 573 -2.79 19.75 -10.54
CA GLY A 573 -2.13 18.45 -10.76
C GLY A 573 -1.53 17.83 -9.50
N LEU A 574 -1.28 18.62 -8.44
CA LEU A 574 -0.74 18.16 -7.16
C LEU A 574 -1.80 17.76 -6.13
N SER A 575 -2.99 18.35 -6.25
CA SER A 575 -4.08 18.23 -5.28
C SER A 575 -4.41 16.78 -4.95
N THR A 576 -4.74 16.01 -6.00
CA THR A 576 -5.16 14.61 -5.90
C THR A 576 -4.05 13.69 -5.41
N PRO A 577 -2.87 13.61 -6.07
CA PRO A 577 -1.83 12.65 -5.67
C PRO A 577 -1.31 12.87 -4.24
N THR A 578 -1.24 14.12 -3.78
CA THR A 578 -0.79 14.43 -2.41
C THR A 578 -1.80 13.97 -1.37
N ALA A 579 -3.10 14.21 -1.61
CA ALA A 579 -4.15 13.80 -0.67
C ALA A 579 -4.28 12.28 -0.59
N VAL A 580 -4.21 11.59 -1.73
CA VAL A 580 -4.21 10.11 -1.80
C VAL A 580 -3.02 9.55 -1.03
N MET A 581 -1.80 10.04 -1.29
CA MET A 581 -0.59 9.51 -0.66
C MET A 581 -0.57 9.72 0.87
N VAL A 582 -0.97 10.89 1.37
CA VAL A 582 -1.10 11.11 2.81
C VAL A 582 -2.19 10.22 3.40
N GLY A 583 -3.34 10.15 2.74
CA GLY A 583 -4.49 9.38 3.19
C GLY A 583 -4.22 7.88 3.29
N THR A 584 -3.64 7.26 2.25
CA THR A 584 -3.29 5.84 2.25
C THR A 584 -2.17 5.53 3.25
N GLY A 585 -1.21 6.44 3.43
CA GLY A 585 -0.17 6.30 4.47
C GLY A 585 -0.73 6.33 5.89
N VAL A 586 -1.72 7.20 6.17
CA VAL A 586 -2.43 7.23 7.47
C VAL A 586 -3.31 6.00 7.64
N GLY A 587 -3.96 5.53 6.56
CA GLY A 587 -4.72 4.29 6.54
C GLY A 587 -3.86 3.08 6.91
N ALA A 588 -2.70 2.94 6.27
CA ALA A 588 -1.77 1.84 6.53
C ALA A 588 -1.31 1.81 8.00
N LYS A 589 -0.98 2.97 8.60
CA LYS A 589 -0.67 3.08 10.04
C LYS A 589 -1.82 2.67 10.95
N ASN A 590 -3.05 2.73 10.46
CA ASN A 590 -4.25 2.28 11.18
C ASN A 590 -4.68 0.87 10.78
N GLY A 591 -3.88 0.11 10.02
CA GLY A 591 -4.22 -1.24 9.58
C GLY A 591 -5.26 -1.30 8.46
N ILE A 592 -5.42 -0.22 7.69
CA ILE A 592 -6.35 -0.12 6.56
C ILE A 592 -5.53 0.03 5.26
N LEU A 593 -5.51 -1.01 4.44
CA LEU A 593 -4.76 -1.04 3.19
C LEU A 593 -5.72 -0.88 2.01
N ILE A 594 -5.65 0.26 1.32
CA ILE A 594 -6.49 0.55 0.15
C ILE A 594 -5.67 0.24 -1.11
N LYS A 595 -6.08 -0.75 -1.89
CA LYS A 595 -5.46 -1.13 -3.16
C LYS A 595 -5.93 -0.21 -4.27
N GLY A 596 -5.25 0.91 -4.36
CA GLY A 596 -5.28 1.73 -5.56
C GLY A 596 -6.35 2.80 -5.62
N GLY A 597 -6.30 3.55 -6.71
CA GLY A 597 -7.08 4.77 -6.87
C GLY A 597 -8.58 4.55 -7.12
N LYS A 598 -8.96 3.43 -7.75
CA LYS A 598 -10.37 3.08 -8.01
C LYS A 598 -11.10 2.70 -6.72
N ALA A 599 -10.47 1.89 -5.88
CA ALA A 599 -10.97 1.50 -4.56
C ALA A 599 -11.30 2.73 -3.70
N LEU A 600 -10.38 3.70 -3.68
CA LEU A 600 -10.57 4.94 -2.94
C LEU A 600 -11.76 5.75 -3.44
N GLU A 601 -12.01 5.79 -4.76
CA GLU A 601 -13.14 6.49 -5.36
C GLU A 601 -14.47 5.80 -5.05
N ALA A 602 -14.48 4.48 -5.11
CA ALA A 602 -15.65 3.69 -4.74
C ALA A 602 -16.10 3.97 -3.30
N CYS A 603 -15.17 4.18 -2.34
CA CYS A 603 -15.50 4.55 -0.96
C CYS A 603 -16.43 5.77 -0.83
N LYS A 604 -16.37 6.73 -1.76
CA LYS A 604 -17.24 7.92 -1.76
C LYS A 604 -18.69 7.55 -2.07
N ASP A 605 -18.89 6.60 -2.97
CA ASP A 605 -20.20 6.30 -3.54
C ASP A 605 -20.90 5.12 -2.84
N VAL A 606 -20.24 4.50 -1.85
CA VAL A 606 -20.83 3.45 -1.00
C VAL A 606 -22.06 3.97 -0.28
N LYS A 607 -23.22 3.40 -0.62
CA LYS A 607 -24.51 3.63 0.06
C LYS A 607 -25.03 2.38 0.75
N ARG A 608 -24.55 1.21 0.34
CA ARG A 608 -24.94 -0.09 0.88
C ARG A 608 -23.68 -0.90 1.20
N VAL A 609 -23.64 -1.48 2.38
CA VAL A 609 -22.62 -2.44 2.81
C VAL A 609 -23.27 -3.80 2.92
N VAL A 610 -22.75 -4.75 2.15
CA VAL A 610 -23.09 -6.16 2.19
C VAL A 610 -22.07 -6.86 3.06
N LEU A 611 -22.54 -7.55 4.09
CA LEU A 611 -21.71 -8.30 5.03
C LEU A 611 -21.92 -9.79 4.81
N ASP A 612 -20.82 -10.54 4.67
CA ASP A 612 -20.88 -11.98 4.91
C ASP A 612 -21.16 -12.26 6.38
N LYS A 613 -21.82 -13.39 6.66
CA LYS A 613 -22.15 -13.78 8.04
C LYS A 613 -20.95 -14.40 8.75
N THR A 614 -20.41 -15.49 8.20
CA THR A 614 -19.49 -16.38 8.91
C THR A 614 -18.10 -15.74 8.96
N GLY A 615 -17.51 -15.57 10.14
CA GLY A 615 -16.15 -15.00 10.27
C GLY A 615 -16.06 -13.48 10.06
N THR A 616 -17.07 -12.89 9.43
CA THR A 616 -17.25 -11.44 9.28
C THR A 616 -18.12 -10.85 10.40
N VAL A 617 -19.43 -11.15 10.45
CA VAL A 617 -20.35 -10.72 11.52
C VAL A 617 -20.20 -11.58 12.78
N THR A 618 -19.91 -12.85 12.59
CA THR A 618 -19.68 -13.82 13.66
C THR A 618 -18.21 -14.13 13.85
N GLU A 619 -17.87 -14.82 14.94
CA GLU A 619 -16.48 -15.25 15.19
C GLU A 619 -16.02 -16.36 14.22
N GLY A 620 -16.94 -17.02 13.51
CA GLY A 620 -16.63 -18.11 12.60
C GLY A 620 -16.23 -19.40 13.35
N LYS A 621 -16.51 -19.46 14.65
CA LYS A 621 -16.22 -20.59 15.53
C LYS A 621 -17.52 -21.02 16.19
N MET A 622 -17.80 -22.31 16.16
CA MET A 622 -18.92 -22.86 16.91
C MET A 622 -18.58 -22.80 18.40
N ALA A 623 -19.47 -22.25 19.20
CA ALA A 623 -19.36 -22.22 20.65
C ALA A 623 -20.57 -22.91 21.29
N LEU A 624 -20.33 -23.57 22.42
CA LEU A 624 -21.41 -24.11 23.23
C LEU A 624 -22.10 -22.95 23.97
N THR A 625 -23.40 -22.80 23.79
CA THR A 625 -24.16 -21.67 24.35
C THR A 625 -25.11 -22.07 25.45
N ALA A 626 -25.71 -23.26 25.34
CA ALA A 626 -26.62 -23.78 26.34
C ALA A 626 -26.51 -25.30 26.41
N VAL A 627 -26.83 -25.83 27.59
CA VAL A 627 -26.72 -27.25 27.91
C VAL A 627 -27.94 -27.64 28.74
N ALA A 628 -28.57 -28.77 28.43
CA ALA A 628 -29.67 -29.32 29.21
C ALA A 628 -29.37 -30.77 29.61
N TRP A 629 -29.45 -31.06 30.90
CA TRP A 629 -29.26 -32.39 31.47
C TRP A 629 -30.61 -33.08 31.68
N VAL A 630 -30.67 -34.40 31.51
CA VAL A 630 -31.88 -35.20 31.79
C VAL A 630 -32.02 -35.45 33.30
N GLY A 631 -33.15 -35.02 33.88
CA GLY A 631 -33.52 -35.21 35.28
C GLY A 631 -33.56 -33.91 36.08
N LYS A 632 -34.64 -33.72 36.87
CA LYS A 632 -34.92 -32.50 37.65
C LYS A 632 -33.78 -32.06 38.58
N ASP A 633 -33.21 -30.89 38.29
CA ASP A 633 -32.52 -30.07 39.29
C ASP A 633 -33.50 -29.07 39.94
N VAL A 634 -33.40 -28.95 41.27
CA VAL A 634 -34.13 -28.00 42.13
C VAL A 634 -33.50 -26.59 42.11
N LEU A 635 -32.39 -26.41 41.40
CA LEU A 635 -31.66 -25.15 41.27
C LEU A 635 -31.62 -24.73 39.80
N GLY A 636 -32.08 -23.51 39.53
CA GLY A 636 -32.22 -22.95 38.19
C GLY A 636 -30.99 -23.12 37.28
N GLN A 637 -31.31 -23.22 36.00
CA GLN A 637 -30.52 -23.64 34.83
C GLN A 637 -29.21 -22.90 34.49
N SER A 638 -28.54 -22.20 35.41
CA SER A 638 -27.55 -21.17 35.01
C SER A 638 -26.12 -21.28 35.57
N ALA A 639 -25.71 -22.36 36.24
CA ALA A 639 -24.33 -22.44 36.77
C ALA A 639 -23.68 -23.82 36.55
N LEU A 640 -23.16 -24.03 35.33
CA LEU A 640 -22.32 -25.20 34.98
C LEU A 640 -20.89 -25.13 35.56
N ASP A 641 -20.52 -24.00 36.18
CA ASP A 641 -19.13 -23.69 36.52
C ASP A 641 -18.69 -24.11 37.93
N THR A 642 -19.58 -24.67 38.75
CA THR A 642 -19.26 -24.99 40.15
C THR A 642 -19.00 -26.49 40.34
N ALA A 643 -17.97 -26.86 41.09
CA ALA A 643 -17.65 -28.25 41.40
C ALA A 643 -18.84 -29.05 42.00
N ALA A 644 -19.74 -28.37 42.73
CA ALA A 644 -20.94 -28.97 43.31
C ALA A 644 -21.99 -29.41 42.27
N THR A 645 -22.22 -28.61 41.22
CA THR A 645 -23.18 -28.97 40.15
C THR A 645 -22.64 -30.07 39.25
N LEU A 646 -21.32 -30.13 39.07
CA LEU A 646 -20.62 -31.16 38.29
C LEU A 646 -20.46 -32.51 39.03
N SER A 647 -20.64 -32.53 40.35
CA SER A 647 -20.62 -33.75 41.18
C SER A 647 -21.97 -34.48 41.23
N MET A 648 -23.03 -33.91 40.62
CA MET A 648 -24.36 -34.52 40.62
C MET A 648 -24.43 -35.77 39.73
N THR A 649 -25.23 -36.75 40.15
CA THR A 649 -25.50 -37.99 39.40
C THR A 649 -26.39 -37.72 38.19
N THR A 650 -26.04 -38.31 37.05
CA THR A 650 -26.78 -38.21 35.79
C THR A 650 -27.87 -39.28 35.68
N ALA A 651 -28.75 -39.16 34.68
CA ALA A 651 -29.76 -40.17 34.35
C ALA A 651 -29.17 -41.57 34.09
N ALA A 652 -27.88 -41.65 33.70
CA ALA A 652 -27.13 -42.88 33.60
C ALA A 652 -26.37 -43.21 34.91
N SER A 653 -27.10 -43.60 35.96
CA SER A 653 -26.48 -43.99 37.25
C SER A 653 -25.49 -45.14 37.08
N PRO A 654 -24.26 -45.11 37.65
CA PRO A 654 -23.77 -44.21 38.71
C PRO A 654 -22.93 -43.00 38.22
N LEU A 655 -22.98 -42.61 36.94
CA LEU A 655 -22.08 -41.60 36.38
C LEU A 655 -22.41 -40.18 36.83
N GLN A 656 -21.37 -39.42 37.18
CA GLN A 656 -21.48 -38.01 37.53
C GLN A 656 -21.29 -37.11 36.29
N ARG A 657 -21.81 -35.88 36.35
CA ARG A 657 -21.75 -34.93 35.22
C ARG A 657 -20.33 -34.62 34.76
N HIS A 658 -19.39 -34.43 35.69
CA HIS A 658 -17.97 -34.22 35.34
C HIS A 658 -17.37 -35.42 34.58
N THR A 659 -17.80 -36.65 34.90
CA THR A 659 -17.33 -37.88 34.24
C THR A 659 -17.85 -37.94 32.81
N VAL A 660 -19.14 -37.62 32.60
CA VAL A 660 -19.75 -37.57 31.27
C VAL A 660 -19.10 -36.49 30.40
N LEU A 661 -18.86 -35.29 30.93
CA LEU A 661 -18.14 -34.23 30.21
C LEU A 661 -16.70 -34.63 29.87
N SER A 662 -16.02 -35.36 30.75
CA SER A 662 -14.67 -35.88 30.48
C SER A 662 -14.66 -36.91 29.36
N LEU A 663 -15.62 -37.85 29.37
CA LEU A 663 -15.80 -38.84 28.30
C LEU A 663 -16.12 -38.15 26.96
N LEU A 664 -17.02 -37.18 26.98
CA LEU A 664 -17.43 -36.41 25.81
C LEU A 664 -16.27 -35.58 25.23
N ALA A 665 -15.53 -34.87 26.07
CA ALA A 665 -14.39 -34.07 25.64
C ALA A 665 -13.27 -34.93 25.03
N LEU A 666 -13.05 -36.15 25.54
CA LEU A 666 -12.10 -37.11 24.97
C LEU A 666 -12.59 -37.70 23.65
N ALA A 667 -13.88 -38.06 23.56
CA ALA A 667 -14.47 -38.59 22.34
C ALA A 667 -14.41 -37.57 21.20
N GLU A 668 -14.88 -36.35 21.45
CA GLU A 668 -14.97 -35.29 20.44
C GLU A 668 -13.61 -34.63 20.15
N ALA A 669 -12.59 -34.80 21.01
CA ALA A 669 -11.24 -34.31 20.72
C ALA A 669 -10.59 -34.98 19.50
N ARG A 670 -11.08 -36.17 19.10
CA ARG A 670 -10.66 -36.86 17.87
C ARG A 670 -11.56 -36.56 16.67
N SER A 671 -12.59 -35.73 16.85
CA SER A 671 -13.54 -35.35 15.80
C SER A 671 -13.00 -34.16 15.01
N GLU A 672 -12.98 -34.28 13.68
CA GLU A 672 -12.64 -33.18 12.77
C GLU A 672 -13.82 -32.23 12.52
N HIS A 673 -15.03 -32.61 12.96
CA HIS A 673 -16.22 -31.81 12.74
C HIS A 673 -16.19 -30.55 13.62
N PRO A 674 -16.49 -29.34 13.10
CA PRO A 674 -16.45 -28.10 13.88
C PRO A 674 -17.27 -28.13 15.17
N LEU A 675 -18.40 -28.84 15.17
CA LEU A 675 -19.22 -29.09 16.37
C LEU A 675 -18.45 -29.88 17.43
N GLY A 676 -17.74 -30.94 17.05
CA GLY A 676 -16.96 -31.78 17.96
C GLY A 676 -15.79 -31.03 18.58
N VAL A 677 -15.05 -30.29 17.74
CA VAL A 677 -13.95 -29.43 18.20
C VAL A 677 -14.44 -28.41 19.25
N ALA A 678 -15.61 -27.81 19.02
CA ALA A 678 -16.23 -26.88 19.96
C ALA A 678 -16.60 -27.55 21.29
N VAL A 679 -17.28 -28.70 21.25
CA VAL A 679 -17.67 -29.46 22.45
C VAL A 679 -16.44 -29.91 23.25
N ALA A 680 -15.38 -30.36 22.58
CA ALA A 680 -14.17 -30.82 23.24
C ALA A 680 -13.35 -29.68 23.87
N ALA A 681 -13.37 -28.49 23.26
CA ALA A 681 -12.74 -27.30 23.81
C ALA A 681 -13.52 -26.81 25.05
N ASP A 682 -14.84 -26.67 24.92
CA ASP A 682 -15.71 -26.16 25.98
C ASP A 682 -15.75 -27.12 27.18
N GLY A 683 -15.84 -28.43 26.94
CA GLY A 683 -15.78 -29.44 27.99
C GLY A 683 -14.47 -29.39 28.80
N ARG A 684 -13.34 -29.11 28.15
CA ARG A 684 -12.05 -28.90 28.84
C ARG A 684 -12.02 -27.60 29.65
N GLU A 685 -12.60 -26.53 29.10
CA GLU A 685 -12.67 -25.23 29.78
C GLU A 685 -13.55 -25.29 31.04
N VAL A 686 -14.72 -25.90 30.95
CA VAL A 686 -15.65 -26.07 32.08
C VAL A 686 -15.01 -26.91 33.20
N LEU A 687 -14.34 -28.01 32.86
CA LEU A 687 -13.62 -28.83 33.84
C LEU A 687 -12.48 -28.04 34.52
N SER A 688 -11.74 -27.25 33.76
CA SER A 688 -10.65 -26.40 34.27
C SER A 688 -11.17 -25.30 35.22
N LYS A 689 -12.25 -24.60 34.85
CA LYS A 689 -12.88 -23.57 35.70
C LYS A 689 -13.40 -24.14 37.02
N ALA A 690 -13.87 -25.38 37.01
CA ALA A 690 -14.30 -26.09 38.20
C ALA A 690 -13.14 -26.62 39.08
N GLY A 691 -11.88 -26.42 38.68
CA GLY A 691 -10.70 -26.88 39.40
C GLY A 691 -10.42 -28.38 39.27
N LEU A 692 -11.02 -29.05 38.30
CA LEU A 692 -10.80 -30.48 38.02
C LEU A 692 -9.60 -30.66 37.07
N SER A 693 -8.86 -31.75 37.25
CA SER A 693 -7.75 -32.10 36.35
C SER A 693 -8.25 -32.33 34.92
N PRO A 694 -7.45 -32.01 33.88
CA PRO A 694 -7.84 -32.25 32.49
C PRO A 694 -8.21 -33.72 32.27
N PRO A 695 -9.17 -34.00 31.37
CA PRO A 695 -9.65 -35.35 31.15
C PRO A 695 -8.50 -36.20 30.58
N ASN A 696 -8.02 -37.15 31.39
CA ASN A 696 -6.99 -38.09 31.02
C ASN A 696 -7.64 -39.47 30.79
N GLY A 697 -7.51 -40.01 29.57
CA GLY A 697 -8.09 -41.28 29.19
C GLY A 697 -7.69 -41.69 27.77
N GLU A 698 -8.05 -42.91 27.39
CA GLU A 698 -7.82 -43.47 26.07
C GLU A 698 -9.16 -43.71 25.35
N VAL A 699 -9.24 -43.29 24.10
CA VAL A 699 -10.35 -43.64 23.20
C VAL A 699 -10.00 -44.98 22.56
N VAL A 700 -10.71 -46.04 22.95
CA VAL A 700 -10.45 -47.43 22.56
C VAL A 700 -11.00 -47.70 21.17
N GLU A 701 -12.24 -47.32 20.91
CA GLU A 701 -12.93 -47.44 19.62
C GLU A 701 -13.61 -46.11 19.30
N LEU A 702 -13.56 -45.70 18.04
CA LEU A 702 -14.22 -44.49 17.56
C LEU A 702 -14.76 -44.74 16.15
N GLU A 703 -16.07 -44.63 15.99
CA GLU A 703 -16.79 -44.77 14.73
C GLU A 703 -17.55 -43.48 14.44
N SER A 704 -17.28 -42.87 13.28
CA SER A 704 -17.97 -41.67 12.81
C SER A 704 -19.00 -42.06 11.75
N HIS A 705 -20.27 -41.74 12.00
CA HIS A 705 -21.38 -41.98 11.10
C HIS A 705 -21.75 -40.68 10.38
N THR A 706 -21.34 -40.58 9.12
CA THR A 706 -21.50 -39.38 8.30
C THR A 706 -22.97 -38.92 8.26
N GLY A 707 -23.22 -37.68 8.69
CA GLY A 707 -24.56 -37.08 8.71
C GLY A 707 -25.47 -37.51 9.87
N GLN A 708 -25.01 -38.38 10.76
CA GLN A 708 -25.74 -38.84 11.94
C GLN A 708 -25.07 -38.46 13.27
N GLY A 709 -23.80 -38.84 13.47
CA GLY A 709 -23.13 -38.65 14.75
C GLY A 709 -21.81 -39.42 14.90
N LEU A 710 -21.32 -39.47 16.13
CA LEU A 710 -20.10 -40.13 16.59
C LEU A 710 -20.44 -41.18 17.65
N GLU A 711 -19.91 -42.39 17.54
CA GLU A 711 -19.90 -43.41 18.60
C GLU A 711 -18.46 -43.63 19.06
N ALA A 712 -18.23 -43.59 20.37
CA ALA A 712 -16.90 -43.81 20.93
C ALA A 712 -16.93 -44.63 22.23
N LEU A 713 -16.01 -45.58 22.34
CA LEU A 713 -15.73 -46.32 23.57
C LEU A 713 -14.54 -45.66 24.28
N VAL A 714 -14.79 -45.01 25.41
CA VAL A 714 -13.78 -44.20 26.11
C VAL A 714 -13.47 -44.82 27.48
N LYS A 715 -12.18 -44.92 27.78
CA LYS A 715 -11.66 -45.44 29.05
C LYS A 715 -10.91 -44.35 29.80
N LEU A 716 -11.34 -44.00 31.00
CA LEU A 716 -10.69 -42.98 31.83
C LEU A 716 -9.47 -43.53 32.57
N SER A 717 -8.47 -42.68 32.81
CA SER A 717 -7.28 -43.01 33.60
C SER A 717 -7.67 -43.30 35.06
N GLY A 718 -7.30 -44.49 35.55
CA GLY A 718 -7.79 -45.05 36.81
C GLY A 718 -8.59 -46.35 36.67
N GLY A 719 -8.92 -46.77 35.44
CA GLY A 719 -9.43 -48.12 35.13
C GLY A 719 -10.84 -48.46 35.62
N ALA A 720 -11.51 -47.57 36.38
CA ALA A 720 -12.80 -47.83 37.00
C ALA A 720 -14.03 -47.56 36.11
N VAL A 721 -13.89 -46.79 35.03
CA VAL A 721 -15.01 -46.39 34.16
C VAL A 721 -14.63 -46.57 32.68
N GLN A 722 -15.34 -47.47 32.02
CA GLN A 722 -15.29 -47.70 30.58
C GLN A 722 -16.73 -47.67 30.08
N GLU A 723 -17.05 -46.67 29.27
CA GLU A 723 -18.42 -46.42 28.81
C GLU A 723 -18.41 -46.12 27.31
N ARG A 724 -19.52 -46.48 26.65
CA ARG A 724 -19.73 -46.25 25.22
C ARG A 724 -20.69 -45.08 25.06
N ILE A 725 -20.25 -44.04 24.36
CA ILE A 725 -20.98 -42.78 24.19
C ILE A 725 -21.40 -42.60 22.74
N ARG A 726 -22.61 -42.08 22.51
CA ARG A 726 -23.09 -41.63 21.20
C ARG A 726 -23.40 -40.15 21.25
N VAL A 727 -22.92 -39.41 20.27
CA VAL A 727 -23.17 -37.98 20.10
C VAL A 727 -23.76 -37.76 18.71
N GLY A 728 -24.89 -37.07 18.60
CA GLY A 728 -25.47 -36.80 17.29
C GLY A 728 -26.93 -36.38 17.31
N LYS A 729 -27.63 -36.66 16.20
CA LYS A 729 -29.07 -36.38 16.05
C LYS A 729 -29.91 -37.31 16.94
N ALA A 730 -31.13 -36.89 17.26
CA ALA A 730 -32.05 -37.63 18.13
C ALA A 730 -32.22 -39.10 17.70
N GLY A 731 -32.41 -39.35 16.40
CA GLY A 731 -32.58 -40.72 15.88
C GLY A 731 -31.36 -41.62 16.07
N PHE A 732 -30.14 -41.08 15.94
CA PHE A 732 -28.89 -41.85 16.11
C PHE A 732 -28.62 -42.17 17.58
N VAL A 733 -28.91 -41.21 18.44
CA VAL A 733 -28.68 -41.29 19.89
C VAL A 733 -29.64 -42.27 20.56
N LEU A 734 -30.82 -42.49 19.96
CA LEU A 734 -31.85 -43.44 20.41
C LEU A 734 -31.76 -44.83 19.76
N ASP A 735 -30.94 -45.00 18.71
CA ASP A 735 -30.86 -46.29 18.01
C ASP A 735 -30.30 -47.37 18.95
N SER A 736 -30.78 -48.61 18.81
CA SER A 736 -30.32 -49.77 19.59
C SER A 736 -29.78 -50.82 18.62
N ASP A 737 -28.48 -51.08 18.68
CA ASP A 737 -27.74 -51.93 17.72
C ASP A 737 -28.05 -53.44 17.76
N SER A 738 -29.21 -53.85 18.27
CA SER A 738 -29.59 -55.26 18.30
C SER A 738 -29.99 -55.73 16.90
N LYS A 739 -29.01 -56.22 16.13
CA LYS A 739 -29.18 -57.03 14.91
C LYS A 739 -29.84 -58.40 15.18
N SER A 740 -30.83 -58.49 16.07
CA SER A 740 -31.56 -59.72 16.36
C SER A 740 -33.07 -59.47 16.50
N SER A 741 -33.77 -59.78 15.41
CA SER A 741 -35.11 -60.36 15.34
C SER A 741 -36.31 -59.63 15.95
N GLU A 742 -37.26 -59.31 15.07
CA GLU A 742 -38.66 -59.73 15.16
C GLU A 742 -39.17 -60.14 16.56
N ALA A 743 -39.41 -59.15 17.42
CA ALA A 743 -40.32 -59.28 18.55
C ALA A 743 -40.90 -57.90 18.86
N PHE A 744 -42.15 -57.69 18.43
CA PHE A 744 -43.01 -56.61 18.85
C PHE A 744 -42.95 -56.46 20.38
N THR A 745 -42.40 -55.34 20.86
CA THR A 745 -42.64 -54.85 22.23
C THR A 745 -42.78 -53.32 22.21
N GLU A 746 -43.80 -52.84 22.91
CA GLU A 746 -44.48 -51.55 22.81
C GLU A 746 -43.73 -50.31 23.34
N ASN A 747 -42.41 -50.38 23.55
CA ASN A 747 -41.64 -49.27 24.14
C ASN A 747 -40.45 -48.90 23.23
N GLN A 748 -40.70 -48.12 22.18
CA GLN A 748 -39.62 -47.39 21.52
C GLN A 748 -39.03 -46.36 22.50
N PRO A 749 -37.70 -46.26 22.64
CA PRO A 749 -37.10 -45.23 23.47
C PRO A 749 -37.45 -43.86 22.89
N THR A 750 -38.24 -43.09 23.62
CA THR A 750 -38.64 -41.72 23.26
C THR A 750 -37.76 -40.71 24.01
N MET A 751 -37.40 -39.60 23.35
CA MET A 751 -36.66 -38.53 24.01
C MET A 751 -37.47 -37.97 25.20
N PRO A 752 -36.83 -37.64 26.35
CA PRO A 752 -37.51 -36.97 27.45
C PRO A 752 -38.12 -35.62 27.02
N GLU A 753 -39.32 -35.29 27.53
CA GLU A 753 -40.03 -34.03 27.23
C GLU A 753 -39.16 -32.79 27.51
N GLU A 754 -38.36 -32.80 28.58
CA GLU A 754 -37.45 -31.71 28.95
C GLU A 754 -36.41 -31.39 27.86
N ILE A 755 -35.90 -32.42 27.15
CA ILE A 755 -34.95 -32.21 26.06
C ILE A 755 -35.67 -31.72 24.80
N LEU A 756 -36.89 -32.19 24.53
CA LEU A 756 -37.68 -31.77 23.37
C LEU A 756 -38.08 -30.28 23.48
N GLU A 757 -38.48 -29.83 24.67
CA GLU A 757 -38.74 -28.41 24.93
C GLU A 757 -37.48 -27.56 24.75
N PHE A 758 -36.34 -28.02 25.29
CA PHE A 758 -35.04 -27.36 25.08
C PHE A 758 -34.66 -27.31 23.60
N GLU A 759 -34.81 -28.42 22.87
CA GLU A 759 -34.53 -28.46 21.44
C GLU A 759 -35.36 -27.42 20.69
N GLN A 760 -36.66 -27.33 20.97
CA GLN A 760 -37.55 -26.39 20.31
C GLN A 760 -37.22 -24.93 20.64
N GLU A 761 -36.88 -24.62 21.90
CA GLU A 761 -36.45 -23.29 22.33
C GLU A 761 -35.14 -22.87 21.64
N GLN A 762 -34.15 -23.76 21.62
CA GLN A 762 -32.84 -23.47 21.03
C GLN A 762 -32.90 -23.42 19.50
N MET A 763 -33.74 -24.24 18.86
CA MET A 763 -34.00 -24.14 17.41
C MET A 763 -34.70 -22.84 17.04
N ASN A 764 -35.58 -22.29 17.88
CA ASN A 764 -36.19 -20.97 17.65
C ASN A 764 -35.16 -19.83 17.72
N LEU A 765 -34.10 -20.01 18.51
CA LEU A 765 -32.92 -19.13 18.53
C LEU A 765 -31.91 -19.46 17.43
N ALA A 766 -32.26 -20.40 16.54
CA ALA A 766 -31.50 -20.89 15.41
C ALA A 766 -30.11 -21.44 15.77
N ARG A 767 -30.06 -22.14 16.90
CA ARG A 767 -28.89 -22.87 17.38
C ARG A 767 -28.98 -24.32 16.94
N THR A 768 -27.83 -24.93 16.69
CA THR A 768 -27.72 -26.34 16.36
C THR A 768 -27.75 -27.15 17.65
N VAL A 769 -28.72 -28.05 17.78
CA VAL A 769 -28.84 -28.92 18.96
C VAL A 769 -28.30 -30.31 18.63
N ILE A 770 -27.42 -30.83 19.47
CA ILE A 770 -26.93 -32.21 19.42
C ILE A 770 -27.22 -32.91 20.74
N PHE A 771 -27.40 -34.22 20.70
CA PHE A 771 -27.73 -35.03 21.86
C PHE A 771 -26.60 -36.00 22.17
N VAL A 772 -26.48 -36.37 23.43
CA VAL A 772 -25.51 -37.34 23.92
C VAL A 772 -26.26 -38.44 24.68
N SER A 773 -26.00 -39.70 24.32
CA SER A 773 -26.46 -40.87 25.05
C SER A 773 -25.31 -41.77 25.45
N ILE A 774 -25.56 -42.56 26.49
CA ILE A 774 -24.67 -43.62 26.96
C ILE A 774 -25.31 -44.94 26.55
N VAL A 775 -24.55 -45.75 25.81
CA VAL A 775 -25.00 -47.03 25.29
C VAL A 775 -24.77 -48.10 26.36
N ARG A 776 -25.86 -48.73 26.82
CA ARG A 776 -25.82 -49.86 27.75
C ARG A 776 -26.42 -51.11 27.12
N PRO A 777 -26.13 -52.31 27.67
CA PRO A 777 -26.73 -53.57 27.19
C PRO A 777 -28.27 -53.57 27.21
N THR A 778 -28.89 -52.72 28.04
CA THR A 778 -30.34 -52.60 28.19
C THR A 778 -30.98 -51.54 27.28
N GLY A 779 -30.19 -50.80 26.50
CA GLY A 779 -30.63 -49.69 25.65
C GLY A 779 -29.75 -48.44 25.77
N SER A 780 -29.92 -47.50 24.85
CA SER A 780 -29.28 -46.18 24.87
C SER A 780 -30.03 -45.25 25.83
N VAL A 781 -29.32 -44.63 26.77
CA VAL A 781 -29.89 -43.68 27.74
C VAL A 781 -29.48 -42.26 27.34
N PRO A 782 -30.41 -41.37 26.93
CA PRO A 782 -30.09 -39.98 26.66
C PRO A 782 -29.76 -39.26 27.98
N VAL A 783 -28.66 -38.50 27.98
CA VAL A 783 -28.12 -37.86 29.19
C VAL A 783 -28.06 -36.34 29.07
N LEU A 784 -27.72 -35.84 27.88
CA LEU A 784 -27.33 -34.44 27.68
C LEU A 784 -27.79 -33.94 26.30
N ALA A 785 -28.31 -32.72 26.26
CA ALA A 785 -28.52 -31.95 25.04
C ALA A 785 -27.62 -30.70 25.06
N LEU A 786 -27.00 -30.41 23.93
CA LEU A 786 -26.01 -29.36 23.74
C LEU A 786 -26.47 -28.45 22.62
N ALA A 787 -26.55 -27.14 22.88
CA ALA A 787 -26.88 -26.14 21.87
C ALA A 787 -25.63 -25.36 21.47
N LEU A 788 -25.27 -25.46 20.20
CA LEU A 788 -24.13 -24.79 19.60
C LEU A 788 -24.59 -23.68 18.67
N SER A 789 -23.88 -22.56 18.68
CA SER A 789 -24.08 -21.52 17.68
C SER A 789 -22.80 -20.78 17.40
N ASP A 790 -22.74 -20.24 16.19
CA ASP A 790 -21.74 -19.26 15.78
C ASP A 790 -22.16 -17.88 16.31
N SER A 791 -21.55 -17.45 17.40
CA SER A 791 -21.93 -16.21 18.10
C SER A 791 -21.47 -14.96 17.35
N PRO A 792 -22.29 -13.89 17.31
CA PRO A 792 -21.89 -12.62 16.72
C PRO A 792 -20.73 -11.99 17.51
N LYS A 793 -19.79 -11.32 16.83
CA LYS A 793 -18.74 -10.56 17.51
C LYS A 793 -19.35 -9.46 18.37
N ALA A 794 -18.73 -9.19 19.52
CA ALA A 794 -19.19 -8.16 20.45
C ALA A 794 -19.30 -6.76 19.81
N THR A 795 -18.45 -6.46 18.81
CA THR A 795 -18.40 -5.18 18.10
C THR A 795 -19.35 -5.09 16.91
N SER A 796 -19.90 -6.21 16.42
CA SER A 796 -20.76 -6.24 15.22
C SER A 796 -21.99 -5.35 15.34
N ALA A 797 -22.70 -5.44 16.46
CA ALA A 797 -23.89 -4.61 16.70
C ALA A 797 -23.56 -3.11 16.75
N GLN A 798 -22.38 -2.75 17.25
CA GLN A 798 -21.91 -1.36 17.24
C GLN A 798 -21.56 -0.89 15.84
N ALA A 799 -20.85 -1.72 15.06
CA ALA A 799 -20.50 -1.41 13.67
C ALA A 799 -21.75 -1.17 12.80
N ILE A 800 -22.79 -2.00 12.96
CA ILE A 800 -24.05 -1.84 12.23
C ILE A 800 -24.77 -0.54 12.61
N ARG A 801 -24.78 -0.17 13.90
CA ARG A 801 -25.30 1.14 14.32
C ARG A 801 -24.49 2.30 13.72
N ALA A 802 -23.17 2.16 13.63
CA ALA A 802 -22.31 3.15 13.02
C ALA A 802 -22.58 3.31 11.51
N PHE A 803 -22.75 2.22 10.76
CA PHE A 803 -23.15 2.28 9.35
C PHE A 803 -24.50 2.97 9.17
N LYS A 804 -25.50 2.62 9.99
CA LYS A 804 -26.81 3.29 9.98
C LYS A 804 -26.69 4.80 10.29
N ALA A 805 -25.82 5.19 11.22
CA ALA A 805 -25.55 6.60 11.54
C ALA A 805 -24.84 7.35 10.39
N MET A 806 -24.02 6.67 9.59
CA MET A 806 -23.43 7.21 8.36
C MET A 806 -24.42 7.31 7.19
N GLY A 807 -25.66 6.80 7.36
CA GLY A 807 -26.66 6.74 6.30
C GLY A 807 -26.43 5.61 5.29
N ILE A 808 -25.66 4.58 5.67
CA ILE A 808 -25.35 3.41 4.85
C ILE A 808 -26.32 2.27 5.22
N LYS A 809 -26.99 1.68 4.22
CA LYS A 809 -27.86 0.51 4.43
C LYS A 809 -27.00 -0.74 4.59
N VAL A 810 -27.32 -1.60 5.56
CA VAL A 810 -26.55 -2.83 5.83
C VAL A 810 -27.36 -4.04 5.40
N THR A 811 -26.77 -4.89 4.58
CA THR A 811 -27.35 -6.12 4.04
C THR A 811 -26.52 -7.31 4.50
N MET A 812 -27.15 -8.39 4.95
CA MET A 812 -26.46 -9.65 5.29
C MET A 812 -26.66 -10.67 4.17
N LEU A 813 -25.57 -11.28 3.72
CA LEU A 813 -25.57 -12.36 2.72
C LEU A 813 -24.95 -13.61 3.33
N THR A 814 -25.66 -14.75 3.28
CA THR A 814 -25.17 -16.01 3.85
C THR A 814 -25.66 -17.25 3.12
N GLY A 815 -24.85 -18.32 3.20
CA GLY A 815 -25.24 -19.66 2.75
C GLY A 815 -26.08 -20.43 3.79
N ASP A 816 -26.19 -19.93 5.01
CA ASP A 816 -26.92 -20.58 6.10
C ASP A 816 -28.43 -20.57 5.88
N ALA A 817 -29.14 -21.42 6.65
CA ALA A 817 -30.59 -21.48 6.66
C ALA A 817 -31.22 -20.15 7.11
N THR A 818 -32.40 -19.85 6.59
CA THR A 818 -33.12 -18.59 6.83
C THR A 818 -33.37 -18.31 8.31
N ALA A 819 -33.69 -19.34 9.10
CA ALA A 819 -33.91 -19.19 10.55
C ALA A 819 -32.65 -18.65 11.27
N THR A 820 -31.47 -19.19 10.92
CA THR A 820 -30.17 -18.78 11.50
C THR A 820 -29.79 -17.37 11.08
N ALA A 821 -29.95 -17.06 9.80
CA ALA A 821 -29.66 -15.73 9.27
C ALA A 821 -30.52 -14.64 9.94
N GLN A 822 -31.84 -14.89 10.08
CA GLN A 822 -32.77 -13.95 10.71
C GLN A 822 -32.51 -13.79 12.22
N ALA A 823 -32.20 -14.89 12.92
CA ALA A 823 -31.87 -14.83 14.35
C ALA A 823 -30.63 -13.96 14.62
N ILE A 824 -29.56 -14.14 13.84
CA ILE A 824 -28.34 -13.34 13.96
C ILE A 824 -28.63 -11.89 13.57
N ALA A 825 -29.34 -11.64 12.46
CA ALA A 825 -29.71 -10.30 12.02
C ALA A 825 -30.45 -9.51 13.11
N ARG A 826 -31.42 -10.14 13.81
CA ARG A 826 -32.12 -9.52 14.95
C ARG A 826 -31.20 -9.20 16.12
N GLN A 827 -30.23 -10.07 16.43
CA GLN A 827 -29.27 -9.83 17.52
C GLN A 827 -28.35 -8.63 17.24
N VAL A 828 -27.91 -8.49 15.98
CA VAL A 828 -26.97 -7.42 15.59
C VAL A 828 -27.65 -6.13 15.12
N GLY A 829 -28.96 -6.17 14.84
CA GLY A 829 -29.78 -5.02 14.46
C GLY A 829 -29.83 -4.73 12.95
N ILE A 830 -29.73 -5.77 12.11
CA ILE A 830 -29.96 -5.69 10.66
C ILE A 830 -31.46 -5.87 10.38
N ASP A 831 -31.99 -5.11 9.42
CA ASP A 831 -33.41 -5.12 9.09
C ASP A 831 -33.77 -6.42 8.34
N GLU A 832 -34.94 -7.00 8.61
CA GLU A 832 -35.31 -8.33 8.09
C GLU A 832 -35.47 -8.36 6.55
N ASP A 833 -35.75 -7.21 5.93
CA ASP A 833 -35.83 -7.03 4.48
C ASP A 833 -34.47 -7.10 3.77
N GLU A 834 -33.37 -7.00 4.54
CA GLU A 834 -32.00 -6.93 4.02
C GLU A 834 -31.17 -8.17 4.40
N VAL A 835 -31.83 -9.33 4.56
CA VAL A 835 -31.19 -10.62 4.85
C VAL A 835 -31.42 -11.59 3.70
N TYR A 836 -30.35 -12.00 3.03
CA TYR A 836 -30.35 -13.01 1.97
C TYR A 836 -29.66 -14.28 2.48
N SER A 837 -30.40 -15.38 2.57
CA SER A 837 -29.96 -16.66 3.15
C SER A 837 -30.04 -17.82 2.14
N GLY A 838 -29.35 -18.92 2.38
CA GLY A 838 -29.32 -20.09 1.50
C GLY A 838 -28.67 -19.83 0.13
N VAL A 839 -27.79 -18.83 0.04
CA VAL A 839 -27.22 -18.37 -1.22
C VAL A 839 -25.89 -19.10 -1.51
N SER A 840 -25.74 -19.62 -2.73
CA SER A 840 -24.47 -20.21 -3.20
C SER A 840 -23.42 -19.13 -3.51
N PRO A 841 -22.11 -19.45 -3.58
CA PRO A 841 -21.06 -18.47 -3.88
C PRO A 841 -21.30 -17.67 -5.17
N GLN A 842 -21.77 -18.33 -6.24
CA GLN A 842 -22.12 -17.68 -7.51
C GLN A 842 -23.39 -16.84 -7.38
N GLY A 843 -24.34 -17.27 -6.55
CA GLY A 843 -25.53 -16.50 -6.20
C GLY A 843 -25.19 -15.20 -5.47
N LYS A 844 -24.19 -15.21 -4.56
CA LYS A 844 -23.74 -14.01 -3.85
C LYS A 844 -23.28 -12.92 -4.83
N ALA A 845 -22.44 -13.28 -5.81
CA ALA A 845 -21.96 -12.33 -6.81
C ALA A 845 -23.09 -11.73 -7.67
N ARG A 846 -24.10 -12.54 -8.04
CA ARG A 846 -25.28 -12.05 -8.75
C ARG A 846 -26.09 -11.06 -7.92
N ILE A 847 -26.38 -11.39 -6.66
CA ILE A 847 -27.12 -10.50 -5.76
C ILE A 847 -26.36 -9.19 -5.54
N VAL A 848 -25.04 -9.23 -5.35
CA VAL A 848 -24.22 -8.02 -5.23
C VAL A 848 -24.30 -7.15 -6.48
N LYS A 849 -24.28 -7.77 -7.67
CA LYS A 849 -24.44 -7.07 -8.95
C LYS A 849 -25.83 -6.44 -9.09
N ASP A 850 -26.89 -7.19 -8.79
CA ASP A 850 -28.27 -6.70 -8.83
C ASP A 850 -28.47 -5.53 -7.84
N LEU A 851 -27.85 -5.61 -6.65
CA LEU A 851 -27.84 -4.53 -5.66
C LEU A 851 -27.11 -3.28 -6.17
N GLY A 852 -26.07 -3.45 -7.00
CA GLY A 852 -25.36 -2.35 -7.66
C GLY A 852 -26.18 -1.69 -8.77
N GLU A 853 -26.91 -2.47 -9.56
CA GLU A 853 -27.78 -1.99 -10.64
C GLU A 853 -28.98 -1.18 -10.11
N MET A 854 -29.48 -1.50 -8.92
CA MET A 854 -30.53 -0.73 -8.22
C MET A 854 -30.10 0.68 -7.78
N GLY A 855 -28.82 1.03 -7.95
CA GLY A 855 -28.30 2.38 -7.80
C GLY A 855 -27.61 2.65 -6.47
N GLY A 856 -26.38 3.17 -6.55
CA GLY A 856 -25.50 3.43 -5.41
C GLY A 856 -24.34 2.43 -5.34
N GLY A 857 -23.19 2.85 -4.82
CA GLY A 857 -22.05 1.96 -4.65
C GLY A 857 -22.34 0.89 -3.59
N VAL A 858 -21.97 -0.35 -3.90
CA VAL A 858 -22.08 -1.49 -3.00
C VAL A 858 -20.70 -1.89 -2.52
N ALA A 859 -20.50 -1.89 -1.21
CA ALA A 859 -19.31 -2.45 -0.59
C ALA A 859 -19.61 -3.86 -0.11
N MET A 860 -18.81 -4.86 -0.52
CA MET A 860 -18.91 -6.24 -0.03
C MET A 860 -17.81 -6.48 1.00
N VAL A 861 -18.15 -7.02 2.16
CA VAL A 861 -17.20 -7.40 3.22
C VAL A 861 -17.24 -8.90 3.39
N GLY A 862 -16.08 -9.55 3.30
CA GLY A 862 -15.97 -10.99 3.50
C GLY A 862 -14.54 -11.45 3.82
N ASP A 863 -14.41 -12.67 4.30
CA ASP A 863 -13.14 -13.31 4.67
C ASP A 863 -12.95 -14.67 3.97
N GLY A 864 -14.02 -15.25 3.41
CA GLY A 864 -13.97 -16.57 2.80
C GLY A 864 -13.55 -16.60 1.32
N ILE A 865 -12.99 -17.73 0.91
CA ILE A 865 -12.77 -18.08 -0.52
C ILE A 865 -14.10 -17.98 -1.29
N ASN A 866 -15.20 -18.38 -0.62
CA ASN A 866 -16.56 -18.34 -1.15
C ASN A 866 -17.05 -16.93 -1.50
N ASP A 867 -16.42 -15.89 -0.95
CA ASP A 867 -16.82 -14.50 -1.14
C ASP A 867 -15.98 -13.79 -2.19
N SER A 868 -14.86 -14.37 -2.62
CA SER A 868 -13.99 -13.80 -3.65
C SER A 868 -14.74 -13.38 -4.94
N PRO A 869 -15.72 -14.14 -5.49
CA PRO A 869 -16.45 -13.68 -6.67
C PRO A 869 -17.37 -12.49 -6.37
N ALA A 870 -17.91 -12.40 -5.15
CA ALA A 870 -18.77 -11.32 -4.71
C ALA A 870 -17.97 -10.04 -4.39
N LEU A 871 -16.76 -10.19 -3.84
CA LEU A 871 -15.82 -9.09 -3.60
C LEU A 871 -15.43 -8.38 -4.91
N VAL A 872 -15.15 -9.15 -5.97
CA VAL A 872 -14.81 -8.59 -7.30
C VAL A 872 -16.02 -7.98 -8.01
N ALA A 873 -17.21 -8.53 -7.79
CA ALA A 873 -18.45 -7.99 -8.38
C ALA A 873 -18.94 -6.70 -7.72
N ALA A 874 -18.51 -6.42 -6.49
CA ALA A 874 -18.87 -5.21 -5.76
C ALA A 874 -18.21 -3.97 -6.35
N SER A 875 -18.75 -2.78 -6.03
CA SER A 875 -18.06 -1.52 -6.33
C SER A 875 -16.81 -1.34 -5.48
N LEU A 876 -16.83 -1.92 -4.27
CA LEU A 876 -15.72 -1.93 -3.31
C LEU A 876 -15.67 -3.27 -2.59
N GLY A 877 -14.69 -4.11 -2.88
CA GLY A 877 -14.44 -5.34 -2.13
C GLY A 877 -13.56 -5.09 -0.90
N ILE A 878 -14.01 -5.47 0.29
CA ILE A 878 -13.28 -5.33 1.56
C ILE A 878 -13.02 -6.72 2.15
N ALA A 879 -11.74 -7.08 2.30
CA ALA A 879 -11.33 -8.31 2.96
C ALA A 879 -10.81 -8.04 4.37
N LEU A 880 -11.12 -8.96 5.29
CA LEU A 880 -10.54 -9.00 6.64
C LEU A 880 -9.25 -9.84 6.63
N ALA A 881 -8.27 -9.53 7.49
CA ALA A 881 -6.99 -10.25 7.56
C ALA A 881 -7.10 -11.71 8.01
N SER A 882 -8.20 -12.07 8.70
CA SER A 882 -8.54 -13.48 8.95
C SER A 882 -8.87 -14.24 7.67
N GLY A 883 -9.09 -13.52 6.57
CA GLY A 883 -9.51 -14.09 5.31
C GLY A 883 -8.41 -14.83 4.57
N THR A 884 -8.86 -15.73 3.70
CA THR A 884 -7.94 -16.51 2.85
C THR A 884 -7.13 -15.63 1.91
N SER A 885 -5.95 -16.10 1.49
CA SER A 885 -5.09 -15.37 0.53
C SER A 885 -5.83 -14.99 -0.75
N VAL A 886 -6.73 -15.85 -1.23
CA VAL A 886 -7.59 -15.61 -2.39
C VAL A 886 -8.55 -14.43 -2.15
N ALA A 887 -9.16 -14.35 -0.97
CA ALA A 887 -10.04 -13.23 -0.62
C ALA A 887 -9.26 -11.92 -0.47
N MET A 888 -8.08 -11.98 0.16
CA MET A 888 -7.19 -10.82 0.26
C MET A 888 -6.73 -10.33 -1.11
N GLU A 889 -6.40 -11.22 -2.05
CA GLU A 889 -5.99 -10.85 -3.41
C GLU A 889 -7.15 -10.21 -4.19
N ALA A 890 -8.35 -10.78 -4.10
CA ALA A 890 -9.55 -10.33 -4.78
C ALA A 890 -10.10 -8.98 -4.27
N ALA A 891 -9.82 -8.59 -3.03
CA ALA A 891 -10.36 -7.37 -2.42
C ALA A 891 -9.59 -6.10 -2.80
N ASP A 892 -10.34 -5.00 -2.89
CA ASP A 892 -9.87 -3.63 -3.12
C ASP A 892 -9.33 -2.98 -1.84
N VAL A 893 -9.89 -3.32 -0.67
CA VAL A 893 -9.42 -2.86 0.64
C VAL A 893 -9.14 -4.07 1.51
N VAL A 894 -7.97 -4.12 2.14
CA VAL A 894 -7.58 -5.17 3.06
C VAL A 894 -7.42 -4.56 4.45
N LEU A 895 -8.14 -5.11 5.41
CA LEU A 895 -8.07 -4.71 6.81
C LEU A 895 -7.16 -5.68 7.54
N MET A 896 -6.16 -5.16 8.26
CA MET A 896 -5.18 -5.96 9.01
C MET A 896 -5.77 -6.59 10.28
N ARG A 897 -6.96 -6.13 10.69
CA ARG A 897 -7.71 -6.66 11.83
C ARG A 897 -9.00 -7.31 11.34
N SER A 898 -9.54 -8.19 12.16
CA SER A 898 -10.78 -8.91 11.89
C SER A 898 -12.03 -8.21 12.46
N ASP A 899 -11.92 -6.95 12.92
CA ASP A 899 -13.04 -6.20 13.49
C ASP A 899 -13.84 -5.44 12.40
N LEU A 900 -15.17 -5.51 12.48
CA LEU A 900 -16.08 -4.77 11.61
C LEU A 900 -16.00 -3.25 11.83
N LEU A 901 -15.55 -2.79 12.99
CA LEU A 901 -15.35 -1.35 13.23
C LEU A 901 -14.26 -0.76 12.32
N ASP A 902 -13.28 -1.55 11.89
CA ASP A 902 -12.25 -1.08 10.95
C ASP A 902 -12.81 -0.86 9.55
N VAL A 903 -13.86 -1.60 9.17
CA VAL A 903 -14.60 -1.34 7.92
C VAL A 903 -15.25 0.04 7.96
N VAL A 904 -15.85 0.41 9.10
CA VAL A 904 -16.44 1.75 9.32
C VAL A 904 -15.35 2.82 9.17
N ALA A 905 -14.20 2.61 9.82
CA ALA A 905 -13.08 3.53 9.75
C ALA A 905 -12.50 3.66 8.33
N ALA A 906 -12.46 2.58 7.56
CA ALA A 906 -11.97 2.57 6.18
C ALA A 906 -12.87 3.37 5.24
N ILE A 907 -14.20 3.21 5.35
CA ILE A 907 -15.15 3.98 4.55
C ILE A 907 -15.10 5.46 4.94
N ASP A 908 -15.06 5.80 6.24
CA ASP A 908 -14.91 7.20 6.68
C ASP A 908 -13.61 7.83 6.16
N LEU A 909 -12.48 7.14 6.28
CA LEU A 909 -11.19 7.61 5.77
C LEU A 909 -11.25 7.87 4.26
N GLY A 910 -11.80 6.93 3.48
CA GLY A 910 -11.98 7.09 2.04
C GLY A 910 -12.83 8.31 1.68
N GLN A 911 -13.95 8.52 2.38
CA GLN A 911 -14.82 9.67 2.20
C GLN A 911 -14.12 10.99 2.55
N GLN A 912 -13.33 11.02 3.63
CA GLN A 912 -12.59 12.21 4.06
C GLN A 912 -11.47 12.58 3.08
N ILE A 913 -10.74 11.58 2.56
CA ILE A 913 -9.74 11.79 1.51
C ILE A 913 -10.40 12.40 0.27
N PHE A 914 -11.53 11.85 -0.18
CA PHE A 914 -12.25 12.37 -1.34
C PHE A 914 -12.83 13.76 -1.13
N LYS A 915 -13.39 14.05 0.05
CA LYS A 915 -13.85 15.39 0.43
C LYS A 915 -12.71 16.40 0.35
N LYS A 916 -11.50 16.00 0.77
CA LYS A 916 -10.30 16.83 0.70
C LYS A 916 -9.83 17.09 -0.73
N ILE A 917 -9.79 16.05 -1.56
CA ILE A 917 -9.47 16.16 -3.00
C ILE A 917 -10.43 17.15 -3.66
N LYS A 918 -11.75 17.00 -3.44
CA LYS A 918 -12.76 17.90 -4.02
C LYS A 918 -12.59 19.34 -3.55
N ALA A 919 -12.36 19.57 -2.25
CA ALA A 919 -12.14 20.91 -1.71
C ALA A 919 -10.90 21.58 -2.32
N ASN A 920 -9.80 20.85 -2.43
CA ASN A 920 -8.56 21.35 -3.02
C ASN A 920 -8.68 21.62 -4.53
N LEU A 921 -9.40 20.76 -5.27
CA LEU A 921 -9.68 20.96 -6.70
C LEU A 921 -10.54 22.21 -6.93
N VAL A 922 -11.60 22.37 -6.13
CA VAL A 922 -12.47 23.56 -6.18
C VAL A 922 -11.66 24.82 -5.87
N TRP A 923 -10.82 24.79 -4.85
CA TRP A 923 -9.96 25.93 -4.50
C TRP A 923 -8.99 26.31 -5.63
N ALA A 924 -8.31 25.33 -6.23
CA ALA A 924 -7.41 25.54 -7.35
C ALA A 924 -8.13 26.14 -8.57
N CYS A 925 -9.32 25.65 -8.89
CA CYS A 925 -10.14 26.18 -9.99
C CYS A 925 -10.65 27.60 -9.69
N CYS A 926 -11.21 27.84 -8.52
CA CYS A 926 -11.74 29.16 -8.12
C CYS A 926 -10.66 30.25 -8.20
N TYR A 927 -9.45 29.95 -7.72
CA TYR A 927 -8.32 30.87 -7.82
C TYR A 927 -8.03 31.27 -9.28
N ASN A 928 -7.93 30.30 -10.19
CA ASN A 928 -7.63 30.55 -11.60
C ASN A 928 -8.77 31.32 -12.30
N VAL A 929 -10.03 30.93 -12.04
CA VAL A 929 -11.22 31.59 -12.63
C VAL A 929 -11.31 33.06 -12.24
N LEU A 930 -10.93 33.41 -11.00
CA LEU A 930 -10.94 34.81 -10.54
C LEU A 930 -9.72 35.61 -11.02
N MET A 931 -8.55 34.99 -11.05
CA MET A 931 -7.30 35.71 -11.33
C MET A 931 -7.00 35.89 -12.81
N ILE A 932 -7.51 35.03 -13.71
CA ILE A 932 -7.34 35.20 -15.16
C ILE A 932 -7.99 36.50 -15.66
N PRO A 933 -9.28 36.80 -15.40
CA PRO A 933 -9.88 38.07 -15.82
C PRO A 933 -9.18 39.31 -15.25
N LEU A 934 -8.70 39.21 -14.00
CA LEU A 934 -7.90 40.25 -13.36
C LEU A 934 -6.57 40.47 -14.11
N ALA A 935 -5.90 39.40 -14.54
CA ALA A 935 -4.68 39.46 -15.33
C ALA A 935 -4.90 39.92 -16.78
N MET A 936 -6.06 39.59 -17.36
CA MET A 936 -6.49 40.08 -18.68
C MET A 936 -6.73 41.60 -18.68
N GLY A 937 -6.75 42.23 -17.51
CA GLY A 937 -6.92 43.66 -17.39
C GLY A 937 -8.38 44.12 -17.53
N VAL A 938 -9.36 43.24 -17.35
CA VAL A 938 -10.80 43.61 -17.38
C VAL A 938 -11.11 44.72 -16.36
N LEU A 939 -10.36 44.76 -15.25
CA LEU A 939 -10.49 45.75 -14.18
C LEU A 939 -9.55 46.97 -14.34
N LEU A 940 -8.84 47.10 -15.46
CA LEU A 940 -8.02 48.28 -15.78
C LEU A 940 -8.79 49.61 -15.74
N PRO A 941 -10.07 49.70 -16.17
CA PRO A 941 -10.85 50.93 -16.03
C PRO A 941 -11.02 51.39 -14.57
N TRP A 942 -10.96 50.46 -13.62
CA TRP A 942 -10.98 50.74 -12.18
C TRP A 942 -9.58 50.90 -11.56
N GLY A 943 -8.53 50.94 -12.39
CA GLY A 943 -7.14 51.10 -11.95
C GLY A 943 -6.53 49.84 -11.34
N ILE A 944 -7.21 48.69 -11.41
CA ILE A 944 -6.73 47.43 -10.82
C ILE A 944 -6.19 46.55 -11.96
N HIS A 945 -4.89 46.25 -11.91
CA HIS A 945 -4.26 45.29 -12.81
C HIS A 945 -3.33 44.36 -12.04
N LEU A 946 -3.22 43.11 -12.49
CA LEU A 946 -2.31 42.15 -11.86
C LEU A 946 -0.90 42.30 -12.44
N HIS A 947 0.10 42.53 -11.57
CA HIS A 947 1.49 42.49 -11.99
C HIS A 947 1.94 41.03 -12.17
N PRO A 948 2.73 40.66 -13.21
CA PRO A 948 3.22 39.30 -13.39
C PRO A 948 3.91 38.68 -12.17
N MET A 949 4.65 39.47 -11.40
CA MET A 949 5.23 39.04 -10.12
C MET A 949 4.18 38.67 -9.07
N MET A 950 3.11 39.47 -8.94
CA MET A 950 2.00 39.14 -8.04
C MET A 950 1.26 37.89 -8.51
N ALA A 951 1.10 37.72 -9.82
CA ALA A 951 0.55 36.50 -10.41
C ALA A 951 1.38 35.26 -10.04
N ALA A 952 2.71 35.34 -10.13
CA ALA A 952 3.61 34.25 -9.74
C ALA A 952 3.62 33.97 -8.23
N ALA A 953 3.62 35.02 -7.40
CA ALA A 953 3.51 34.86 -5.95
C ALA A 953 2.17 34.23 -5.55
N ALA A 954 1.09 34.65 -6.18
CA ALA A 954 -0.24 34.12 -5.93
C ALA A 954 -0.35 32.64 -6.42
N MET A 955 0.26 32.29 -7.55
CA MET A 955 0.40 30.90 -8.01
C MET A 955 1.16 30.01 -7.01
N ALA A 956 2.29 30.49 -6.48
CA ALA A 956 3.03 29.78 -5.43
C ALA A 956 2.16 29.60 -4.18
N SER A 957 1.46 30.65 -3.74
CA SER A 957 0.57 30.58 -2.58
C SER A 957 -0.58 29.58 -2.74
N SER A 958 -1.15 29.49 -3.95
CA SER A 958 -2.21 28.53 -4.28
C SER A 958 -1.72 27.09 -4.13
N SER A 959 -0.55 26.78 -4.69
CA SER A 959 0.07 25.45 -4.60
C SER A 959 0.38 25.06 -3.15
N VAL A 960 0.93 25.99 -2.36
CA VAL A 960 1.21 25.77 -0.94
C VAL A 960 -0.05 25.54 -0.13
N SER A 961 -1.12 26.31 -0.40
CA SER A 961 -2.39 26.14 0.31
C SER A 961 -3.01 24.76 0.08
N VAL A 962 -2.96 24.24 -1.15
CA VAL A 962 -3.44 22.89 -1.50
C VAL A 962 -2.60 21.81 -0.82
N VAL A 963 -1.27 21.95 -0.83
CA VAL A 963 -0.36 20.99 -0.19
C VAL A 963 -0.57 20.96 1.33
N MET A 964 -0.62 22.13 1.97
CA MET A 964 -0.87 22.24 3.41
C MET A 964 -2.23 21.68 3.78
N SER A 965 -3.24 21.95 2.96
CA SER A 965 -4.56 21.33 3.08
C SER A 965 -4.41 19.80 3.04
N SER A 966 -3.79 19.20 2.03
CA SER A 966 -3.61 17.73 1.97
C SER A 966 -2.85 17.16 3.17
N LEU A 967 -1.86 17.87 3.72
CA LEU A 967 -1.13 17.43 4.91
C LEU A 967 -1.98 17.38 6.18
N THR A 968 -3.10 18.13 6.26
CA THR A 968 -4.03 18.03 7.40
C THR A 968 -4.67 16.64 7.55
N LEU A 969 -4.64 15.80 6.50
CA LEU A 969 -5.07 14.39 6.60
C LEU A 969 -4.19 13.56 7.54
N ARG A 970 -2.95 13.99 7.84
CA ARG A 970 -2.09 13.36 8.87
C ARG A 970 -2.70 13.38 10.26
N TRP A 971 -3.59 14.33 10.52
CA TRP A 971 -4.28 14.48 11.79
C TRP A 971 -5.63 13.77 11.82
N TRP A 972 -5.95 12.98 10.79
CA TRP A 972 -7.14 12.14 10.84
C TRP A 972 -7.02 11.13 11.97
N THR A 973 -8.05 11.07 12.80
CA THR A 973 -8.21 10.11 13.88
C THR A 973 -9.45 9.28 13.63
N ARG A 974 -9.43 8.03 14.07
CA ARG A 974 -10.58 7.12 13.98
C ARG A 974 -11.84 7.78 14.56
N PRO A 975 -13.00 7.70 13.88
CA PRO A 975 -14.24 8.27 14.37
C PRO A 975 -14.67 7.58 15.67
N ILE A 976 -15.35 8.31 16.55
CA ILE A 976 -15.76 7.81 17.88
C ILE A 976 -16.66 6.56 17.75
N SER A 977 -17.42 6.48 16.67
CA SER A 977 -18.29 5.34 16.35
C SER A 977 -17.53 4.05 16.02
N SER A 978 -16.26 4.13 15.61
CA SER A 978 -15.44 2.98 15.19
C SER A 978 -14.45 2.49 16.26
N ILE A 979 -14.64 2.86 17.53
CA ILE A 979 -13.74 2.48 18.63
C ILE A 979 -14.46 1.49 19.54
N SER A 980 -13.79 0.40 19.89
CA SER A 980 -14.31 -0.59 20.83
C SER A 980 -14.46 0.01 22.24
N PRO A 981 -15.53 -0.30 22.98
CA PRO A 981 -15.73 0.19 24.35
C PRO A 981 -14.67 -0.31 25.34
N LYS A 982 -13.94 -1.38 24.98
CA LYS A 982 -12.87 -1.96 25.79
C LYS A 982 -11.53 -1.22 25.62
N ASP A 983 -11.35 -0.48 24.53
CA ASP A 983 -10.11 0.25 24.27
C ASP A 983 -10.14 1.62 24.96
N SER A 984 -9.22 1.81 25.91
CA SER A 984 -9.07 3.07 26.63
C SER A 984 -8.51 4.14 25.68
N TYR A 985 -9.34 5.11 25.30
CA TYR A 985 -8.98 6.18 24.38
C TYR A 985 -7.95 7.15 25.01
N GLN A 986 -6.69 7.13 24.55
CA GLN A 986 -5.65 8.11 24.96
C GLN A 986 -5.45 9.26 23.94
N GLY A 987 -6.10 9.24 22.78
CA GLY A 987 -5.71 10.07 21.62
C GLY A 987 -6.19 11.54 21.59
N ALA A 988 -7.10 11.97 22.46
CA ALA A 988 -7.76 13.27 22.29
C ALA A 988 -6.97 14.48 22.83
N GLN A 989 -6.04 14.31 23.79
CA GLN A 989 -5.44 15.46 24.49
C GLN A 989 -4.04 15.87 24.02
N SER A 990 -3.30 15.06 23.26
CA SER A 990 -1.91 15.42 22.85
C SER A 990 -1.83 16.15 21.51
N GLY A 991 -2.86 16.07 20.66
CA GLY A 991 -2.79 16.53 19.27
C GLY A 991 -2.67 18.04 19.08
N TYR A 992 -3.20 18.86 20.00
CA TYR A 992 -3.11 20.33 19.92
C TYR A 992 -1.88 20.90 20.63
N THR A 993 -1.42 20.25 21.69
CA THR A 993 -0.24 20.68 22.47
C THR A 993 1.06 20.30 21.77
N SER A 994 1.13 19.11 21.15
CA SER A 994 2.23 18.76 20.24
C SER A 994 2.26 19.66 18.99
N LEU A 995 1.10 20.13 18.53
CA LEU A 995 0.93 21.04 17.40
C LEU A 995 1.69 22.36 17.58
N ILE A 996 1.64 22.92 18.79
CA ILE A 996 2.33 24.17 19.12
C ILE A 996 3.83 23.92 19.30
N LEU A 997 4.21 22.77 19.88
CA LEU A 997 5.60 22.40 20.10
C LEU A 997 6.33 22.11 18.78
N ASP A 998 5.77 21.27 17.90
CA ASP A 998 6.39 20.92 16.62
C ASP A 998 6.41 22.10 15.64
N ALA A 999 5.37 22.93 15.62
CA ALA A 999 5.36 24.14 14.81
C ALA A 999 6.38 25.17 15.32
N LYS A 1000 6.53 25.29 16.64
CA LYS A 1000 7.54 26.16 17.27
C LYS A 1000 8.95 25.65 16.97
N ASP A 1001 9.20 24.35 17.04
CA ASP A 1001 10.50 23.75 16.75
C ASP A 1001 10.84 23.81 15.25
N ALA A 1002 9.87 23.66 14.36
CA ALA A 1002 10.07 23.86 12.92
C ALA A 1002 10.41 25.32 12.57
N VAL A 1003 9.76 26.28 13.22
CA VAL A 1003 10.05 27.71 13.06
C VAL A 1003 11.40 28.06 13.66
N LEU A 1004 11.73 27.56 14.85
CA LEU A 1004 13.03 27.77 15.50
C LEU A 1004 14.17 27.19 14.67
N ASN A 1005 14.04 25.97 14.14
CA ASN A 1005 15.05 25.37 13.27
C ASN A 1005 15.20 26.11 11.92
N ALA A 1006 14.11 26.66 11.37
CA ALA A 1006 14.19 27.50 10.18
C ALA A 1006 14.89 28.83 10.46
N VAL A 1007 14.63 29.45 11.63
CA VAL A 1007 15.29 30.68 12.07
C VAL A 1007 16.77 30.42 12.38
N ASP A 1008 17.11 29.33 13.06
CA ASP A 1008 18.50 28.97 13.37
C ASP A 1008 19.29 28.62 12.11
N GLY A 1009 18.66 27.98 11.11
CA GLY A 1009 19.28 27.77 9.79
C GLY A 1009 19.56 29.08 9.04
N ILE A 1010 18.70 30.09 9.18
CA ILE A 1010 18.91 31.43 8.61
C ILE A 1010 19.99 32.20 9.36
N VAL A 1011 20.02 32.09 10.69
CA VAL A 1011 21.01 32.75 11.57
C VAL A 1011 22.40 32.14 11.39
N GLN A 1012 22.54 30.81 11.27
CA GLN A 1012 23.82 30.16 10.97
C GLN A 1012 24.35 30.53 9.58
N PHE A 1013 23.47 30.68 8.59
CA PHE A 1013 23.87 31.10 7.24
C PHE A 1013 24.30 32.58 7.19
N ALA A 1014 23.64 33.45 7.95
CA ALA A 1014 23.99 34.87 8.06
C ALA A 1014 25.27 35.09 8.90
N GLY A 1015 25.50 34.28 9.93
CA GLY A 1015 26.66 34.37 10.82
C GLY A 1015 27.98 33.99 10.16
N ASN A 1016 27.97 33.12 9.14
CA ASN A 1016 29.18 32.60 8.51
C ASN A 1016 29.77 33.48 7.38
N LYS A 1017 29.15 34.62 7.00
CA LYS A 1017 29.61 35.42 5.86
C LYS A 1017 29.75 36.94 6.07
N LEU A 1018 29.44 37.49 7.24
CA LEU A 1018 29.48 38.95 7.49
C LEU A 1018 30.20 39.29 8.81
N PRO A 1019 31.46 39.78 8.77
CA PRO A 1019 32.23 40.13 9.98
C PRO A 1019 31.72 41.39 10.71
N ILE A 1020 30.67 42.06 10.20
CA ILE A 1020 30.15 43.32 10.75
C ILE A 1020 29.06 43.11 11.81
N LEU A 1021 28.40 41.94 11.85
CA LEU A 1021 27.29 41.67 12.78
C LEU A 1021 27.74 41.13 14.15
N GLN A 1022 29.01 40.75 14.32
CA GLN A 1022 29.55 40.27 15.60
C GLN A 1022 29.68 41.34 16.69
N ARG A 1023 29.50 42.64 16.36
CA ARG A 1023 29.56 43.73 17.36
C ARG A 1023 28.24 44.02 18.07
N PHE A 1024 27.10 43.51 17.59
CA PHE A 1024 25.78 43.83 18.17
C PHE A 1024 25.24 42.77 19.13
N THR A 1025 25.85 41.60 19.21
CA THR A 1025 25.40 40.50 20.08
C THR A 1025 26.49 40.10 21.07
N GLY A 1026 27.01 41.09 21.81
CA GLY A 1026 27.87 40.84 22.96
C GLY A 1026 27.02 40.54 24.19
N GLY A 1027 26.77 39.25 24.49
CA GLY A 1027 26.16 38.89 25.76
C GLY A 1027 25.49 37.53 25.83
N ARG A 1028 26.23 36.42 25.64
CA ARG A 1028 26.06 35.17 26.39
C ARG A 1028 27.14 34.17 26.01
N ARG A 1029 28.07 33.94 26.94
CA ARG A 1029 29.04 32.84 26.92
C ARG A 1029 28.32 31.52 27.17
N GLY A 1030 28.60 30.52 26.35
CA GLY A 1030 28.30 29.10 26.57
C GLY A 1030 29.34 28.28 25.78
N SER A 1031 29.93 27.29 26.43
CA SER A 1031 31.23 26.67 26.17
C SER A 1031 31.34 25.83 24.89
N ALA A 1032 32.59 25.71 24.43
CA ALA A 1032 33.05 24.96 23.27
C ALA A 1032 32.65 23.47 23.30
N MET A 1033 32.33 22.95 22.12
CA MET A 1033 32.07 21.54 21.84
C MET A 1033 33.37 20.89 21.36
N SER A 1034 33.93 19.97 22.14
CA SER A 1034 35.06 19.12 21.76
C SER A 1034 34.58 17.71 21.43
N THR A 1035 35.20 17.15 20.39
CA THR A 1035 35.19 15.76 19.93
C THR A 1035 35.60 14.73 21.01
N ALA A 1036 34.77 13.70 21.23
CA ALA A 1036 35.11 12.32 21.65
C ALA A 1036 33.76 11.55 21.74
N GLU A 1037 33.45 10.58 20.88
CA GLU A 1037 33.80 9.16 20.97
C GLU A 1037 33.20 8.40 22.17
N TYR A 1038 32.41 7.39 21.81
CA TYR A 1038 31.98 6.20 22.55
C TYR A 1038 32.53 6.01 23.98
N GLU A 1039 31.63 5.93 24.96
CA GLU A 1039 31.92 5.21 26.21
C GLU A 1039 30.68 4.46 26.70
N ALA A 1040 30.91 3.22 27.09
CA ALA A 1040 29.92 2.22 27.44
C ALA A 1040 29.17 2.54 28.74
N ILE A 1041 27.90 2.12 28.82
CA ILE A 1041 27.07 2.17 30.01
C ILE A 1041 27.65 1.20 31.07
N PRO A 1042 28.07 1.66 32.26
CA PRO A 1042 28.42 0.76 33.34
C PRO A 1042 27.14 0.30 34.07
N LEU A 1043 27.03 -1.01 34.27
CA LEU A 1043 26.05 -1.67 35.13
C LEU A 1043 26.31 -1.29 36.59
N ASP A 1044 25.42 -0.51 37.20
CA ASP A 1044 25.46 -0.21 38.62
C ASP A 1044 24.69 -1.27 39.41
N ARG A 1045 25.43 -2.22 39.98
CA ARG A 1045 24.96 -3.17 41.00
C ARG A 1045 25.15 -2.55 42.38
N ALA A 1046 24.15 -1.83 42.87
CA ALA A 1046 23.96 -1.62 44.31
C ALA A 1046 22.54 -1.17 44.56
N HIS A 1047 21.68 -2.07 45.07
CA HIS A 1047 20.61 -1.82 46.04
C HIS A 1047 19.75 -3.08 46.17
N THR A 1048 20.28 -4.06 46.90
CA THR A 1048 19.50 -5.12 47.55
C THR A 1048 18.97 -4.59 48.90
N PRO A 1049 17.66 -4.61 49.17
CA PRO A 1049 17.16 -4.65 50.54
C PRO A 1049 17.13 -6.10 51.01
N GLY A 1050 17.73 -6.32 52.18
CA GLY A 1050 17.91 -7.62 52.80
C GLY A 1050 16.61 -8.29 53.26
N SER A 1051 16.72 -9.61 53.33
CA SER A 1051 15.90 -10.60 54.02
C SER A 1051 15.20 -10.15 55.30
N TYR A 1052 13.92 -10.50 55.42
CA TYR A 1052 13.32 -10.92 56.70
C TYR A 1052 12.67 -12.29 56.52
N GLU A 1053 12.96 -13.14 57.49
CA GLU A 1053 12.45 -14.50 57.70
C GLU A 1053 10.93 -14.51 57.94
N VAL A 1054 10.24 -15.45 57.28
CA VAL A 1054 9.31 -16.50 57.77
C VAL A 1054 8.53 -17.06 56.58
#